data_AF-A0A8H4P3N2-F1
#
_entry.id   AF-A0A8H4P3N2-F1
#
_cell.length_a   1.000
_cell.length_b   1.000
_cell.length_c   1.000
_cell.angle_alpha   90.00
_cell.angle_beta   90.00
_cell.angle_gamma   90.00
#
_symmetry.space_group_name_H-M   'P 1'
#
loop_
_entity.id
_entity.type
_entity.pdbx_description
1 polymer ?
#
loop_
_entity_poly.entity_id
_entity_poly.type
_entity_poly.pdbx_seq_one_letter_code
_entity_poly.pdbx_strand_id
1 'polypeptide(L)'
;MRFFSSMAALLGLAGTSAAQGLRSSAYTDPKTGIDFQRYVTKGYSLGIAVPEKLGEDLIAQMVFPREKEGWGGISFRGGMVNGLLFVAWANGEDVVTSFRLAGSYANPDVYTNTTVKATPIPEGTFVNSTHVSYTFLCKGCVVEKLTSLTGESPVLGYAWSSINPNTPSDPASALSYHGAGFGQFGLDIKGAASAKYADWAKMAKETTPAPGNPGNPGNPGNGTVTPPTTSNVTYDVIVVGGGPAGIIAAERLAEAGSSVLLIERGPANTVALGSSEALPWNNTLTPYDIPALGSSLTSLSGTKFCSDTASTAGCLLGGSSSINGENFIHPPERDFQRWPKGWSWADLSKAADRLYERNPGTTQPSDDGKYYDDRTYKILSGYLSAKGWKEVDSIEKPNEKHLVFSRPSWSIKNNMRAGPARTYMPFAKKLPNFTLKLETKVIQPIRSGSKITGVLTQAADGSKQIIKVKAGGKVVLAAGAMSTPRLLWNAGIGKSDALAIVKQGASKTGVTLPPASEYINLPVGHNFQDHAQIMMQFKTKNNFTAYKFNAIATNPVKSDLELYYQGSGPITQAAQRMHLWTSAKGADGRVRYLQGTASAMADGIITVRLFLTHGTTTVGELGIAAGGNTILKTKPWLIDQEDRKAMSDFIQYWLDLTSGSNSTLSYITPGATPKDIIETKMISGDHWMGSAKMGTDDGRTNGTSVVDLNTKVYGTDNLFVVDASMHPDLPTGNTQSIIMIAAEHAAEKIAAFKVGGSNSTAPAPISTPTPVAKPGTKCKRGLQRRRAARMPMDFRRRSHY
;
A
#
# COMPACT_ATOMS: atom_id res chain seq x y z
N MET A 1 34.38 -17.89 -10.48
CA MET A 1 34.22 -17.37 -9.10
C MET A 1 32.97 -16.50 -9.04
N ARG A 2 31.82 -17.10 -8.72
CA ARG A 2 30.48 -16.46 -8.72
C ARG A 2 29.69 -16.94 -7.49
N PHE A 3 30.07 -16.51 -6.31
CA PHE A 3 29.35 -16.77 -5.06
C PHE A 3 29.49 -15.51 -4.22
N PHE A 4 28.39 -14.78 -3.95
CA PHE A 4 28.19 -13.79 -2.86
C PHE A 4 26.98 -12.83 -3.11
N SER A 5 26.30 -12.89 -4.27
CA SER A 5 25.24 -11.92 -4.62
C SER A 5 23.85 -12.14 -3.99
N SER A 6 23.62 -13.19 -3.18
CA SER A 6 22.26 -13.60 -2.76
C SER A 6 21.80 -13.12 -1.38
N MET A 7 22.62 -12.37 -0.62
CA MET A 7 22.24 -11.86 0.71
C MET A 7 21.56 -10.47 0.70
N ALA A 8 21.78 -9.63 -0.32
CA ALA A 8 21.35 -8.23 -0.31
C ALA A 8 19.83 -8.02 -0.31
N ALA A 9 19.05 -8.89 -0.98
CA ALA A 9 17.59 -8.73 -1.09
C ALA A 9 16.82 -9.01 0.22
N LEU A 10 17.43 -9.75 1.16
CA LEU A 10 16.87 -10.00 2.50
C LEU A 10 17.24 -8.92 3.53
N LEU A 11 18.22 -8.08 3.22
CA LEU A 11 18.76 -7.07 4.14
C LEU A 11 17.90 -5.81 4.23
N GLY A 12 16.95 -5.59 3.32
CA GLY A 12 15.95 -4.51 3.43
C GLY A 12 15.02 -4.65 4.65
N LEU A 13 14.96 -5.85 5.26
CA LEU A 13 14.14 -6.21 6.42
C LEU A 13 14.95 -6.88 7.54
N ALA A 14 16.29 -6.93 7.42
CA ALA A 14 17.16 -7.49 8.44
C ALA A 14 17.13 -6.63 9.71
N GLY A 15 17.07 -7.28 10.87
CA GLY A 15 17.43 -6.61 12.12
C GLY A 15 18.87 -6.10 12.09
N THR A 16 19.17 -5.10 12.93
CA THR A 16 20.50 -4.49 13.10
C THR A 16 21.64 -5.51 13.19
N SER A 17 21.38 -6.73 13.68
CA SER A 17 22.33 -7.83 13.80
C SER A 17 22.82 -8.43 12.48
N ALA A 18 22.02 -8.46 11.41
CA ALA A 18 22.44 -9.02 10.11
C ALA A 18 23.14 -7.98 9.23
N ALA A 19 22.88 -6.68 9.43
CA ALA A 19 23.65 -5.59 8.84
C ALA A 19 25.11 -5.56 9.37
N GLN A 20 25.38 -6.06 10.58
CA GLN A 20 26.73 -6.10 11.18
C GLN A 20 27.72 -7.04 10.48
N GLY A 21 27.25 -7.97 9.64
CA GLY A 21 28.10 -8.85 8.83
C GLY A 21 28.66 -8.18 7.56
N LEU A 22 28.09 -7.04 7.16
CA LEU A 22 28.56 -6.21 6.05
C LEU A 22 29.05 -4.89 6.64
N ARG A 23 30.37 -4.63 6.61
CA ARG A 23 30.98 -3.47 7.26
C ARG A 23 31.61 -2.52 6.26
N SER A 24 31.65 -1.24 6.62
CA SER A 24 32.54 -0.27 5.97
C SER A 24 34.01 -0.64 6.17
N SER A 25 34.87 -0.15 5.30
CA SER A 25 36.33 -0.27 5.38
C SER A 25 36.99 1.07 5.08
N ALA A 26 38.21 1.27 5.58
CA ALA A 26 38.98 2.48 5.31
C ALA A 26 39.18 2.71 3.81
N TYR A 27 39.02 3.96 3.38
CA TYR A 27 39.19 4.38 1.99
C TYR A 27 39.61 5.86 1.94
N THR A 28 40.74 6.15 1.29
CA THR A 28 41.12 7.53 0.97
C THR A 28 40.66 7.87 -0.43
N ASP A 29 39.85 8.91 -0.58
CA ASP A 29 39.41 9.39 -1.88
C ASP A 29 40.57 10.07 -2.62
N PRO A 30 41.00 9.57 -3.80
CA PRO A 30 42.20 10.08 -4.48
C PRO A 30 42.00 11.48 -5.09
N LYS A 31 40.76 11.96 -5.22
CA LYS A 31 40.47 13.30 -5.75
C LYS A 31 40.52 14.39 -4.67
N THR A 32 39.92 14.11 -3.52
CA THR A 32 39.80 15.07 -2.41
C THR A 32 40.86 14.89 -1.33
N GLY A 33 41.47 13.70 -1.24
CA GLY A 33 42.37 13.32 -0.15
C GLY A 33 41.66 13.07 1.19
N ILE A 34 40.33 12.94 1.19
CA ILE A 34 39.54 12.69 2.40
C ILE A 34 39.60 11.21 2.75
N ASP A 35 39.89 10.91 4.02
CA ASP A 35 39.84 9.55 4.55
C ASP A 35 38.41 9.25 5.03
N PHE A 36 37.80 8.23 4.44
CA PHE A 36 36.45 7.76 4.73
C PHE A 36 36.46 6.36 5.34
N GLN A 37 35.39 6.03 6.06
CA GLN A 37 34.91 4.66 6.14
C GLN A 37 33.88 4.43 5.06
N ARG A 38 34.21 3.56 4.10
CA ARG A 38 33.43 3.34 2.88
C ARG A 38 32.86 1.94 2.82
N TYR A 39 31.59 1.85 2.48
CA TYR A 39 30.93 0.63 2.08
C TYR A 39 30.78 0.59 0.56
N VAL A 40 31.01 -0.59 -0.04
CA VAL A 40 30.92 -0.81 -1.49
C VAL A 40 30.04 -2.02 -1.77
N THR A 41 29.13 -1.86 -2.72
CA THR A 41 28.32 -2.95 -3.29
C THR A 41 28.34 -2.84 -4.82
N LYS A 42 27.59 -3.70 -5.52
CA LYS A 42 27.55 -3.67 -7.00
C LYS A 42 26.99 -2.33 -7.50
N GLY A 43 27.88 -1.48 -8.02
CA GLY A 43 27.58 -0.20 -8.64
C GLY A 43 27.45 0.99 -7.68
N TYR A 44 27.31 0.76 -6.37
CA TYR A 44 27.09 1.83 -5.38
C TYR A 44 28.16 1.82 -4.30
N SER A 45 28.54 3.01 -3.82
CA SER A 45 29.34 3.13 -2.61
C SER A 45 28.98 4.36 -1.78
N LEU A 46 29.16 4.23 -0.47
CA LEU A 46 28.94 5.30 0.51
C LEU A 46 30.12 5.40 1.47
N GLY A 47 30.80 6.54 1.47
CA GLY A 47 31.85 6.90 2.43
C GLY A 47 31.34 7.89 3.47
N ILE A 48 31.73 7.71 4.73
CA ILE A 48 31.43 8.62 5.85
C ILE A 48 32.72 9.02 6.56
N ALA A 49 32.84 10.30 6.87
CA ALA A 49 33.88 10.88 7.72
C ALA A 49 33.22 11.78 8.77
N VAL A 50 33.67 11.69 10.02
CA VAL A 50 33.12 12.42 11.17
C VAL A 50 34.24 13.06 11.99
N PRO A 51 33.95 14.11 12.79
CA PRO A 51 34.92 14.63 13.76
C PRO A 51 35.19 13.59 14.87
N GLU A 52 36.35 13.70 15.54
CA GLU A 52 36.72 12.84 16.68
C GLU A 52 35.70 12.87 17.81
N LYS A 53 35.12 14.04 18.05
CA LYS A 53 33.93 14.21 18.88
C LYS A 53 32.73 14.45 17.97
N LEU A 54 31.87 13.45 17.83
CA LEU A 54 30.67 13.53 17.02
C LEU A 54 29.79 14.71 17.47
N GLY A 55 29.51 15.62 16.53
CA GLY A 55 28.55 16.72 16.67
C GLY A 55 27.34 16.48 15.79
N GLU A 56 26.79 17.55 15.21
CA GLU A 56 25.64 17.47 14.31
C GLU A 56 26.02 17.23 12.84
N ASP A 57 27.30 17.38 12.49
CA ASP A 57 27.78 17.41 11.11
C ASP A 57 28.60 16.16 10.75
N LEU A 58 28.58 15.81 9.47
CA LEU A 58 29.44 14.77 8.88
C LEU A 58 29.80 15.12 7.43
N ILE A 59 30.82 14.47 6.87
CA ILE A 59 31.11 14.49 5.43
C ILE A 59 30.74 13.12 4.86
N ALA A 60 30.03 13.13 3.74
CA ALA A 60 29.64 11.92 3.04
C ALA A 60 30.08 11.98 1.56
N GLN A 61 30.48 10.82 1.03
CA GLN A 61 30.68 10.62 -0.40
C GLN A 61 29.75 9.53 -0.90
N MET A 62 28.87 9.86 -1.84
CA MET A 62 27.99 8.92 -2.49
C MET A 62 28.38 8.77 -3.97
N VAL A 63 28.62 7.52 -4.41
CA VAL A 63 28.94 7.21 -5.80
C VAL A 63 27.98 6.14 -6.31
N PHE A 64 27.34 6.38 -7.45
CA PHE A 64 26.36 5.47 -8.05
C PHE A 64 26.39 5.54 -9.58
N PRO A 65 25.91 4.50 -10.29
CA PRO A 65 26.04 4.39 -11.74
C PRO A 65 25.12 5.37 -12.47
N ARG A 66 25.52 5.77 -13.68
CA ARG A 66 24.79 6.68 -14.57
C ARG A 66 24.43 6.06 -15.93
N GLU A 67 24.71 4.77 -16.15
CA GLU A 67 24.62 4.11 -17.48
C GLU A 67 23.26 4.26 -18.20
N LYS A 68 22.17 4.53 -17.49
CA LYS A 68 20.82 4.73 -18.06
C LYS A 68 20.05 5.90 -17.44
N GLU A 69 20.75 6.88 -16.87
CA GLU A 69 20.19 7.83 -15.89
C GLU A 69 19.87 7.16 -14.54
N GLY A 70 19.55 7.92 -13.49
CA GLY A 70 19.31 7.34 -12.17
C GLY A 70 19.60 8.25 -10.98
N TRP A 71 19.18 7.77 -9.81
CA TRP A 71 19.38 8.44 -8.52
C TRP A 71 19.99 7.48 -7.50
N GLY A 72 20.81 8.02 -6.60
CA GLY A 72 21.39 7.33 -5.45
C GLY A 72 20.86 7.92 -4.14
N GLY A 73 20.83 7.12 -3.07
CA GLY A 73 20.31 7.55 -1.78
C GLY A 73 20.94 6.87 -0.57
N ILE A 74 20.91 7.61 0.53
CA ILE A 74 21.42 7.25 1.86
C ILE A 74 20.23 7.25 2.84
N SER A 75 20.16 6.24 3.70
CA SER A 75 19.44 6.35 4.99
C SER A 75 20.45 6.46 6.12
N PHE A 76 20.39 7.55 6.88
CA PHE A 76 21.25 7.76 8.04
C PHE A 76 20.86 6.91 9.27
N ARG A 77 19.82 6.08 9.14
CA ARG A 77 19.31 5.20 10.20
C ARG A 77 19.38 3.70 9.84
N GLY A 78 19.68 3.36 8.59
CA GLY A 78 19.56 2.00 8.08
C GLY A 78 18.26 1.80 7.31
N GLY A 79 17.14 1.73 8.03
CA GLY A 79 15.81 1.59 7.41
C GLY A 79 15.36 2.85 6.67
N MET A 80 14.51 2.70 5.64
CA MET A 80 13.91 3.81 4.90
C MET A 80 12.98 4.66 5.78
N VAL A 81 12.12 4.00 6.55
CA VAL A 81 11.03 4.65 7.31
C VAL A 81 11.55 5.26 8.62
N ASN A 82 11.10 6.48 8.94
CA ASN A 82 11.48 7.26 10.12
C ASN A 82 13.00 7.54 10.24
N GLY A 83 13.73 7.50 9.13
CA GLY A 83 15.13 7.91 9.04
C GLY A 83 15.28 9.17 8.19
N LEU A 84 16.28 10.00 8.50
CA LEU A 84 16.69 11.08 7.60
C LEU A 84 17.28 10.44 6.34
N LEU A 85 16.71 10.79 5.20
CA LEU A 85 17.15 10.30 3.89
C LEU A 85 17.83 11.43 3.12
N PHE A 86 18.84 11.09 2.34
CA PHE A 86 19.47 12.00 1.40
C PHE A 86 19.54 11.33 0.04
N VAL A 87 19.12 12.04 -1.02
CA VAL A 87 19.16 11.53 -2.39
C VAL A 87 19.84 12.50 -3.32
N ALA A 88 20.48 11.97 -4.36
CA ALA A 88 21.10 12.76 -5.43
C ALA A 88 20.92 12.10 -6.79
N TRP A 89 20.86 12.90 -7.85
CA TRP A 89 20.82 12.44 -9.24
C TRP A 89 21.41 13.47 -10.19
N ALA A 90 21.77 13.04 -11.39
CA ALA A 90 22.28 13.94 -12.42
C ALA A 90 21.13 14.64 -13.17
N ASN A 91 21.29 15.93 -13.42
CA ASN A 91 20.50 16.72 -14.36
C ASN A 91 21.46 17.42 -15.33
N GLY A 92 21.74 16.78 -16.47
CA GLY A 92 22.87 17.19 -17.31
C GLY A 92 24.21 16.91 -16.63
N GLU A 93 25.02 17.95 -16.46
CA GLU A 93 26.31 17.90 -15.74
C GLU A 93 26.17 18.26 -14.26
N ASP A 94 25.03 18.82 -13.86
CA ASP A 94 24.74 19.18 -12.48
C ASP A 94 24.25 17.99 -11.66
N VAL A 95 24.43 18.09 -10.33
CA VAL A 95 23.86 17.15 -9.37
C VAL A 95 22.74 17.83 -8.60
N VAL A 96 21.52 17.29 -8.72
CA VAL A 96 20.37 17.72 -7.92
C VAL A 96 20.29 16.84 -6.68
N THR A 97 20.03 17.47 -5.53
CA THR A 97 20.01 16.79 -4.24
C THR A 97 18.76 17.14 -3.44
N SER A 98 18.38 16.25 -2.53
CA SER A 98 17.21 16.47 -1.69
C SER A 98 17.29 15.66 -0.39
N PHE A 99 16.99 16.31 0.74
CA PHE A 99 16.69 15.60 1.98
C PHE A 99 15.24 15.16 1.98
N ARG A 100 15.02 13.91 2.38
CA ARG A 100 13.70 13.28 2.37
C ARG A 100 13.38 12.63 3.71
N LEU A 101 12.10 12.44 3.98
CA LEU A 101 11.61 11.69 5.13
C LEU A 101 10.46 10.78 4.72
N ALA A 102 10.59 9.48 5.00
CA ALA A 102 9.55 8.50 4.74
C ALA A 102 8.77 8.15 6.02
N GLY A 103 7.46 8.38 6.02
CA GLY A 103 6.57 7.93 7.10
C GLY A 103 6.11 6.47 6.97
N SER A 104 6.27 5.89 5.78
CA SER A 104 5.85 4.56 5.34
C SER A 104 6.74 4.12 4.15
N TYR A 105 6.51 2.93 3.58
CA TYR A 105 7.16 2.49 2.33
C TYR A 105 6.48 3.11 1.08
N ALA A 106 6.36 4.45 1.09
CA ALA A 106 5.87 5.28 -0.01
C ALA A 106 7.00 6.15 -0.59
N ASN A 107 6.71 6.90 -1.65
CA ASN A 107 7.62 7.95 -2.10
C ASN A 107 7.88 8.94 -0.95
N PRO A 108 9.13 9.23 -0.60
CA PRO A 108 9.42 10.03 0.58
C PRO A 108 9.23 11.53 0.30
N ASP A 109 8.57 12.21 1.23
CA ASP A 109 8.35 13.66 1.13
C ASP A 109 9.66 14.44 1.34
N VAL A 110 9.70 15.67 0.86
CA VAL A 110 10.81 16.59 1.13
C VAL A 110 10.89 16.87 2.62
N TYR A 111 12.07 16.68 3.21
CA TYR A 111 12.32 17.01 4.60
C TYR A 111 12.43 18.53 4.74
N THR A 112 11.50 19.13 5.48
CA THR A 112 11.30 20.59 5.49
C THR A 112 12.17 21.35 6.50
N ASN A 113 12.95 20.66 7.34
CA ASN A 113 13.80 21.34 8.31
C ASN A 113 15.03 21.94 7.62
N THR A 114 15.06 23.27 7.51
CA THR A 114 16.11 24.03 6.81
C THR A 114 17.44 24.11 7.56
N THR A 115 17.53 23.60 8.79
CA THR A 115 18.82 23.49 9.51
C THR A 115 19.70 22.38 8.94
N VAL A 116 19.09 21.40 8.25
CA VAL A 116 19.81 20.30 7.59
C VAL A 116 20.18 20.71 6.17
N LYS A 117 21.47 20.66 5.85
CA LYS A 117 22.00 21.13 4.55
C LYS A 117 23.08 20.21 4.02
N ALA A 118 23.14 20.08 2.69
CA ALA A 118 24.19 19.40 1.98
C ALA A 118 24.95 20.43 1.15
N THR A 119 26.21 20.66 1.49
CA THR A 119 27.08 21.59 0.78
C THR A 119 28.15 20.80 0.03
N PRO A 120 28.21 20.86 -1.31
CA PRO A 120 29.13 20.04 -2.08
C PRO A 120 30.59 20.42 -1.81
N ILE A 121 31.46 19.42 -1.82
CA ILE A 121 32.91 19.54 -1.96
C ILE A 121 33.20 19.39 -3.45
N PRO A 122 33.54 20.48 -4.18
CA PRO A 122 33.58 20.48 -5.64
C PRO A 122 34.52 19.43 -6.24
N GLU A 123 35.71 19.25 -5.67
CA GLU A 123 36.73 18.33 -6.19
C GLU A 123 36.26 16.86 -6.14
N GLY A 124 35.36 16.53 -5.20
CA GLY A 124 34.75 15.22 -5.04
C GLY A 124 33.36 15.08 -5.69
N THR A 125 32.86 16.13 -6.34
CA THR A 125 31.51 16.18 -6.92
C THR A 125 31.56 16.33 -8.43
N PHE A 126 31.12 15.31 -9.15
CA PHE A 126 31.15 15.33 -10.61
C PHE A 126 30.19 14.30 -11.21
N VAL A 127 29.78 14.56 -12.44
CA VAL A 127 28.99 13.66 -13.28
C VAL A 127 29.85 13.26 -14.48
N ASN A 128 30.01 11.96 -14.74
CA ASN A 128 30.68 11.48 -15.96
C ASN A 128 29.83 10.44 -16.70
N SER A 129 30.37 9.79 -17.73
CA SER A 129 29.63 8.80 -18.55
C SER A 129 29.27 7.52 -17.80
N THR A 130 29.91 7.24 -16.67
CA THR A 130 29.77 5.98 -15.94
C THR A 130 29.07 6.13 -14.60
N HIS A 131 29.35 7.20 -13.85
CA HIS A 131 28.90 7.37 -12.48
C HIS A 131 28.64 8.85 -12.16
N VAL A 132 27.83 9.06 -11.12
CA VAL A 132 27.72 10.32 -10.38
C VAL A 132 28.49 10.15 -9.08
N SER A 133 29.35 11.12 -8.75
CA SER A 133 29.97 11.25 -7.44
C SER A 133 29.45 12.54 -6.79
N TYR A 134 28.94 12.44 -5.58
CA TYR A 134 28.54 13.60 -4.78
C TYR A 134 29.22 13.51 -3.42
N THR A 135 30.23 14.35 -3.23
CA THR A 135 30.96 14.48 -1.96
C THR A 135 30.51 15.77 -1.29
N PHE A 136 30.07 15.73 -0.04
CA PHE A 136 29.43 16.88 0.58
C PHE A 136 29.60 16.92 2.09
N LEU A 137 29.62 18.14 2.62
CA LEU A 137 29.43 18.41 4.04
C LEU A 137 27.92 18.40 4.33
N CYS A 138 27.50 17.49 5.19
CA CYS A 138 26.13 17.33 5.66
C CYS A 138 26.00 18.05 7.01
N LYS A 139 25.57 19.31 7.00
CA LYS A 139 25.37 20.13 8.20
C LYS A 139 24.05 19.78 8.87
N GLY A 140 24.06 19.62 10.19
CA GLY A 140 22.85 19.31 10.98
C GLY A 140 22.28 17.92 10.74
N CYS A 141 23.02 17.01 10.09
CA CYS A 141 22.51 15.73 9.63
C CYS A 141 22.46 14.64 10.71
N VAL A 142 23.20 14.78 11.82
CA VAL A 142 23.09 13.87 12.97
C VAL A 142 21.89 14.28 13.83
N VAL A 143 20.70 13.90 13.34
CA VAL A 143 19.43 14.25 13.98
C VAL A 143 18.97 13.15 14.94
N GLU A 144 18.61 13.52 16.17
CA GLU A 144 18.09 12.61 17.18
C GLU A 144 16.87 11.84 16.63
N LYS A 145 16.82 10.53 16.90
CA LYS A 145 15.78 9.58 16.44
C LYS A 145 15.68 9.39 14.92
N LEU A 146 16.21 10.28 14.09
CA LEU A 146 16.21 10.12 12.62
C LEU A 146 17.52 9.52 12.09
N THR A 147 18.55 9.40 12.92
CA THR A 147 19.84 8.80 12.58
C THR A 147 20.27 7.74 13.59
N SER A 148 21.17 6.84 13.18
CA SER A 148 21.76 5.79 14.04
C SER A 148 23.18 6.13 14.51
N LEU A 149 23.72 7.28 14.08
CA LEU A 149 25.14 7.66 14.21
C LEU A 149 25.60 7.86 15.66
N THR A 150 24.69 8.12 16.60
CA THR A 150 25.01 8.29 18.02
C THR A 150 25.06 6.96 18.80
N GLY A 151 24.73 5.83 18.17
CA GLY A 151 24.77 4.51 18.81
C GLY A 151 26.16 3.84 18.77
N GLU A 152 26.36 2.81 19.61
CA GLU A 152 27.64 2.07 19.67
C GLU A 152 27.97 1.26 18.40
N SER A 153 26.97 0.98 17.56
CA SER A 153 27.14 0.27 16.29
C SER A 153 26.18 0.83 15.25
N PRO A 154 26.50 2.00 14.65
CA PRO A 154 25.63 2.64 13.70
C PRO A 154 25.38 1.77 12.47
N VAL A 155 24.15 1.80 11.98
CA VAL A 155 23.72 1.10 10.76
C VAL A 155 23.23 2.14 9.76
N LEU A 156 23.77 2.10 8.54
CA LEU A 156 23.37 2.98 7.45
C LEU A 156 22.68 2.16 6.36
N GLY A 157 21.80 2.82 5.61
CA GLY A 157 21.10 2.26 4.47
C GLY A 157 21.58 2.88 3.17
N TYR A 158 21.52 2.11 2.09
CA TYR A 158 21.73 2.61 0.74
C TYR A 158 20.58 2.19 -0.16
N ALA A 159 20.33 2.99 -1.19
CA ALA A 159 19.38 2.70 -2.25
C ALA A 159 19.83 3.37 -3.56
N TRP A 160 19.56 2.77 -4.71
CA TRP A 160 19.74 3.42 -6.00
C TRP A 160 18.81 2.85 -7.07
N SER A 161 18.56 3.68 -8.08
CA SER A 161 17.69 3.41 -9.23
C SER A 161 18.46 3.70 -10.51
N SER A 162 18.22 2.89 -11.55
CA SER A 162 18.67 3.14 -12.93
C SER A 162 17.69 3.97 -13.75
N ILE A 163 16.77 4.66 -13.06
CA ILE A 163 15.73 5.50 -13.66
C ILE A 163 15.77 6.86 -12.96
N ASN A 164 15.94 7.91 -13.77
CA ASN A 164 15.30 9.23 -13.64
C ASN A 164 14.26 9.48 -12.53
N PRO A 165 14.34 10.48 -11.63
CA PRO A 165 13.13 11.13 -11.13
C PRO A 165 12.33 11.72 -12.31
N ASN A 166 11.00 11.73 -12.24
CA ASN A 166 10.14 12.13 -13.37
C ASN A 166 10.44 13.54 -13.89
N THR A 167 10.78 14.46 -12.99
CA THR A 167 11.26 15.82 -13.30
C THR A 167 12.68 16.00 -12.75
N PRO A 168 13.74 15.72 -13.53
CA PRO A 168 15.12 15.72 -13.02
C PRO A 168 15.62 17.07 -12.54
N SER A 169 15.03 18.19 -12.97
CA SER A 169 15.39 19.52 -12.50
C SER A 169 14.77 19.91 -11.14
N ASP A 170 13.76 19.17 -10.67
CA ASP A 170 13.02 19.52 -9.44
C ASP A 170 13.51 18.68 -8.25
N PRO A 171 14.14 19.28 -7.21
CA PRO A 171 14.58 18.55 -6.02
C PRO A 171 13.42 17.95 -5.22
N ALA A 172 12.17 18.33 -5.48
CA ALA A 172 10.96 17.75 -4.89
C ALA A 172 10.35 16.61 -5.74
N SER A 173 10.91 16.32 -6.92
CA SER A 173 10.43 15.29 -7.84
C SER A 173 10.25 13.93 -7.17
N ALA A 174 9.23 13.19 -7.60
CA ALA A 174 8.96 11.85 -7.12
C ALA A 174 10.08 10.90 -7.57
N LEU A 175 10.61 10.12 -6.64
CA LEU A 175 11.65 9.14 -6.92
C LEU A 175 11.06 7.88 -7.54
N SER A 176 11.65 7.36 -8.61
CA SER A 176 11.33 6.01 -9.09
C SER A 176 11.70 4.96 -8.03
N TYR A 177 11.14 3.76 -8.09
CA TYR A 177 11.52 2.69 -7.18
C TYR A 177 13.00 2.30 -7.34
N HIS A 178 13.73 2.14 -6.23
CA HIS A 178 15.16 1.81 -6.18
C HIS A 178 15.44 0.31 -6.46
N GLY A 179 14.88 -0.21 -7.55
CA GLY A 179 14.97 -1.63 -7.93
C GLY A 179 16.36 -2.07 -8.40
N ALA A 180 17.30 -1.13 -8.61
CA ALA A 180 18.66 -1.44 -9.04
C ALA A 180 19.55 -1.93 -7.87
N GLY A 181 19.27 -1.47 -6.65
CA GLY A 181 19.87 -2.04 -5.45
C GLY A 181 19.56 -1.23 -4.20
N PHE A 182 19.39 -1.94 -3.08
CA PHE A 182 19.22 -1.34 -1.76
C PHE A 182 19.66 -2.33 -0.68
N GLY A 183 19.93 -1.83 0.52
CA GLY A 183 20.36 -2.65 1.64
C GLY A 183 20.81 -1.83 2.84
N GLN A 184 21.32 -2.52 3.86
CA GLN A 184 21.86 -1.92 5.08
C GLN A 184 23.23 -2.51 5.39
N PHE A 185 24.09 -1.72 6.04
CA PHE A 185 25.43 -2.13 6.45
C PHE A 185 25.82 -1.46 7.77
N GLY A 186 26.71 -2.09 8.54
CA GLY A 186 27.30 -1.51 9.74
C GLY A 186 28.41 -0.52 9.40
N LEU A 187 28.36 0.67 10.01
CA LEU A 187 29.41 1.68 9.91
C LEU A 187 30.39 1.52 11.08
N ASP A 188 31.68 1.39 10.78
CA ASP A 188 32.74 1.58 11.77
C ASP A 188 32.94 3.07 12.04
N ILE A 189 32.11 3.63 12.92
CA ILE A 189 32.14 5.07 13.18
C ILE A 189 33.44 5.54 13.85
N LYS A 190 34.12 4.66 14.59
CA LYS A 190 35.42 4.98 15.19
C LYS A 190 36.48 5.13 14.11
N GLY A 191 36.48 4.22 13.12
CA GLY A 191 37.36 4.33 11.96
C GLY A 191 37.03 5.52 11.04
N ALA A 192 35.84 6.12 11.16
CA ALA A 192 35.41 7.28 10.37
C ALA A 192 35.82 8.61 11.01
N ALA A 193 36.23 8.59 12.29
CA ALA A 193 36.64 9.76 13.04
C ALA A 193 38.03 10.24 12.61
N SER A 194 38.19 11.55 12.40
CA SER A 194 39.47 12.13 11.99
C SER A 194 39.70 13.53 12.54
N ALA A 195 40.92 13.79 13.01
CA ALA A 195 41.40 15.13 13.38
C ALA A 195 41.42 16.10 12.18
N LYS A 196 41.54 15.59 10.95
CA LYS A 196 41.53 16.40 9.71
C LYS A 196 40.12 16.83 9.28
N TYR A 197 39.07 16.36 9.96
CA TYR A 197 37.68 16.63 9.59
C TYR A 197 37.39 18.13 9.40
N ALA A 198 37.89 18.97 10.31
CA ALA A 198 37.66 20.40 10.26
C ALA A 198 38.27 21.05 9.00
N ASP A 199 39.38 20.53 8.49
CA ASP A 199 40.01 21.03 7.26
C ASP A 199 39.26 20.56 6.02
N TRP A 200 38.82 19.30 6.01
CA TRP A 200 37.97 18.78 4.94
C TRP A 200 36.62 19.50 4.86
N ALA A 201 36.01 19.85 6.00
CA ALA A 201 34.75 20.58 6.05
C ALA A 201 34.85 21.97 5.41
N LYS A 202 36.02 22.63 5.47
CA LYS A 202 36.26 23.93 4.81
C LYS A 202 36.32 23.83 3.28
N MET A 203 36.50 22.62 2.73
CA MET A 203 36.49 22.39 1.28
C MET A 203 35.08 22.52 0.69
N ALA A 204 34.04 22.45 1.51
CA ALA A 204 32.66 22.58 1.05
C ALA A 204 32.37 24.01 0.59
N LYS A 205 31.87 24.16 -0.64
CA LYS A 205 31.53 25.44 -1.24
C LYS A 205 30.08 25.44 -1.71
N GLU A 206 29.38 26.54 -1.51
CA GLU A 206 28.08 26.74 -2.17
C GLU A 206 28.35 26.89 -3.67
N THR A 207 27.78 25.99 -4.48
CA THR A 207 27.79 26.15 -5.94
C THR A 207 26.59 27.00 -6.37
N THR A 208 26.70 27.68 -7.50
CA THR A 208 25.59 28.45 -8.11
C THR A 208 25.20 27.80 -9.44
N PRO A 209 23.93 27.37 -9.61
CA PRO A 209 22.84 27.41 -8.64
C PRO A 209 23.06 26.40 -7.51
N ALA A 210 22.71 26.77 -6.27
CA ALA A 210 22.85 25.91 -5.10
C ALA A 210 22.03 24.62 -5.26
N PRO A 211 22.63 23.42 -5.09
CA PRO A 211 21.88 22.19 -4.93
C PRO A 211 21.11 22.27 -3.61
N GLY A 212 19.79 22.40 -3.69
CA GLY A 212 18.91 22.17 -2.55
C GLY A 212 18.93 23.23 -1.45
N ASN A 213 18.30 24.36 -1.71
CA ASN A 213 17.56 25.10 -0.68
C ASN A 213 16.15 25.34 -1.25
N PRO A 214 15.06 25.29 -0.45
CA PRO A 214 13.73 25.69 -0.92
C PRO A 214 13.68 27.22 -1.03
N GLY A 215 14.54 27.78 -1.88
CA GLY A 215 14.42 29.13 -2.35
C GLY A 215 13.12 29.21 -3.14
N ASN A 216 12.30 30.20 -2.76
CA ASN A 216 11.06 30.62 -3.40
C ASN A 216 11.04 30.20 -4.88
N PRO A 217 10.06 29.37 -5.34
CA PRO A 217 10.05 28.90 -6.71
C PRO A 217 10.19 30.14 -7.58
N GLY A 218 11.33 30.25 -8.27
CA GLY A 218 11.47 31.20 -9.36
C GLY A 218 10.22 31.05 -10.19
N ASN A 219 9.52 32.16 -10.41
CA ASN A 219 8.28 32.21 -11.19
C ASN A 219 8.42 31.19 -12.31
N PRO A 220 7.60 30.12 -12.33
CA PRO A 220 7.69 29.17 -13.42
C PRO A 220 7.57 30.02 -14.67
N GLY A 221 8.62 30.00 -15.50
CA GLY A 221 8.55 30.57 -16.83
C GLY A 221 7.20 30.15 -17.39
N ASN A 222 6.47 31.14 -17.91
CA ASN A 222 5.06 31.15 -18.26
C ASN A 222 4.69 30.03 -19.27
N GLY A 223 4.88 28.79 -18.84
CA GLY A 223 4.60 27.57 -19.57
C GLY A 223 3.11 27.42 -19.51
N THR A 224 2.46 27.94 -20.54
CA THR A 224 1.04 27.80 -20.80
C THR A 224 0.70 26.31 -20.66
N VAL A 225 0.00 25.95 -19.59
CA VAL A 225 -0.58 24.62 -19.44
C VAL A 225 -1.53 24.46 -20.61
N THR A 226 -1.17 23.64 -21.59
CA THR A 226 -2.01 23.38 -22.75
C THR A 226 -3.40 22.97 -22.26
N PRO A 227 -4.47 23.67 -22.69
CA PRO A 227 -5.82 23.35 -22.26
C PRO A 227 -6.15 21.88 -22.56
N PRO A 228 -6.91 21.20 -21.68
CA PRO A 228 -7.29 19.82 -21.93
C PRO A 228 -8.20 19.74 -23.16
N THR A 229 -7.96 18.75 -24.01
CA THR A 229 -8.89 18.42 -25.10
C THR A 229 -10.17 17.79 -24.53
N THR A 230 -11.27 17.74 -25.29
CA THR A 230 -12.48 17.02 -24.89
C THR A 230 -12.69 15.82 -25.81
N SER A 231 -12.94 14.64 -25.24
CA SER A 231 -13.29 13.44 -26.01
C SER A 231 -14.66 13.58 -26.67
N ASN A 232 -14.77 13.13 -27.92
CA ASN A 232 -16.04 13.03 -28.64
C ASN A 232 -16.87 11.79 -28.22
N VAL A 233 -16.27 10.86 -27.48
CA VAL A 233 -16.93 9.63 -27.00
C VAL A 233 -17.35 9.81 -25.55
N THR A 234 -18.59 9.40 -25.26
CA THR A 234 -19.20 9.44 -23.92
C THR A 234 -19.71 8.08 -23.49
N TYR A 235 -19.83 7.87 -22.18
CA TYR A 235 -20.17 6.57 -21.60
C TYR A 235 -21.32 6.68 -20.60
N ASP A 236 -22.11 5.63 -20.46
CA ASP A 236 -23.12 5.52 -19.39
C ASP A 236 -22.44 5.41 -18.03
N VAL A 237 -21.30 4.71 -17.96
CA VAL A 237 -20.49 4.64 -16.75
C VAL A 237 -19.00 4.79 -17.06
N ILE A 238 -18.32 5.64 -16.30
CA ILE A 238 -16.84 5.68 -16.25
C ILE A 238 -16.40 5.10 -14.91
N VAL A 239 -15.64 4.01 -14.93
CA VAL A 239 -15.00 3.38 -13.77
C VAL A 239 -13.53 3.81 -13.72
N VAL A 240 -13.10 4.33 -12.57
CA VAL A 240 -11.76 4.90 -12.38
C VAL A 240 -10.93 4.00 -11.47
N GLY A 241 -9.95 3.31 -12.05
CA GLY A 241 -9.05 2.37 -11.36
C GLY A 241 -9.34 0.92 -11.76
N GLY A 242 -8.36 0.27 -12.39
CA GLY A 242 -8.39 -1.14 -12.79
C GLY A 242 -7.90 -2.08 -11.69
N GLY A 243 -8.14 -1.74 -10.42
CA GLY A 243 -7.86 -2.62 -9.28
C GLY A 243 -8.87 -3.77 -9.17
N PRO A 244 -8.80 -4.61 -8.11
CA PRO A 244 -9.69 -5.76 -7.96
C PRO A 244 -11.17 -5.37 -7.97
N ALA A 245 -11.56 -4.34 -7.22
CA ALA A 245 -12.93 -3.87 -7.17
C ALA A 245 -13.39 -3.21 -8.48
N GLY A 246 -12.54 -2.41 -9.11
CA GLY A 246 -12.88 -1.68 -10.33
C GLY A 246 -13.08 -2.59 -11.55
N ILE A 247 -12.28 -3.65 -11.68
CA ILE A 247 -12.48 -4.65 -12.74
C ILE A 247 -13.83 -5.35 -12.57
N ILE A 248 -14.14 -5.81 -11.36
CA ILE A 248 -15.42 -6.47 -11.06
C ILE A 248 -16.58 -5.51 -11.36
N ALA A 249 -16.53 -4.29 -10.83
CA ALA A 249 -17.59 -3.30 -11.04
C ALA A 249 -17.80 -3.00 -12.52
N ALA A 250 -16.72 -2.82 -13.30
CA ALA A 250 -16.81 -2.50 -14.71
C ALA A 250 -17.43 -3.65 -15.54
N GLU A 251 -17.05 -4.91 -15.26
CA GLU A 251 -17.67 -6.07 -15.91
C GLU A 251 -19.16 -6.14 -15.60
N ARG A 252 -19.52 -6.15 -14.30
CA ARG A 252 -20.93 -6.30 -13.89
C ARG A 252 -21.83 -5.18 -14.41
N LEU A 253 -21.33 -3.95 -14.47
CA LEU A 253 -22.07 -2.82 -15.04
C LEU A 253 -22.23 -2.91 -16.55
N ALA A 254 -21.25 -3.49 -17.26
CA ALA A 254 -21.35 -3.77 -18.68
C ALA A 254 -22.31 -4.94 -18.95
N GLU A 255 -22.29 -6.01 -18.14
CA GLU A 255 -23.27 -7.11 -18.20
C GLU A 255 -24.72 -6.60 -17.99
N ALA A 256 -24.89 -5.59 -17.14
CA ALA A 256 -26.17 -4.91 -16.94
C ALA A 256 -26.60 -3.97 -18.08
N GLY A 257 -25.82 -3.90 -19.18
CA GLY A 257 -26.17 -3.19 -20.41
C GLY A 257 -25.67 -1.75 -20.53
N SER A 258 -24.89 -1.23 -19.57
CA SER A 258 -24.32 0.13 -19.64
C SER A 258 -23.14 0.18 -20.61
N SER A 259 -22.93 1.25 -21.38
CA SER A 259 -21.63 1.45 -22.04
C SER A 259 -20.58 1.90 -21.02
N VAL A 260 -19.57 1.06 -20.76
CA VAL A 260 -18.61 1.24 -19.66
C VAL A 260 -17.21 1.58 -20.20
N LEU A 261 -16.61 2.62 -19.65
CA LEU A 261 -15.17 2.88 -19.78
C LEU A 261 -14.47 2.57 -18.46
N LEU A 262 -13.54 1.62 -18.45
CA LEU A 262 -12.61 1.40 -17.35
C LEU A 262 -11.28 2.11 -17.65
N ILE A 263 -10.87 3.03 -16.77
CA ILE A 263 -9.62 3.77 -16.88
C ILE A 263 -8.63 3.28 -15.82
N GLU A 264 -7.44 2.84 -16.24
CA GLU A 264 -6.35 2.45 -15.36
C GLU A 264 -5.11 3.29 -15.62
N ARG A 265 -4.44 3.74 -14.55
CA ARG A 265 -3.26 4.60 -14.65
C ARG A 265 -2.00 3.86 -15.08
N GLY A 266 -1.91 2.57 -14.79
CA GLY A 266 -0.77 1.73 -15.10
C GLY A 266 -0.93 0.89 -16.36
N PRO A 267 0.12 0.15 -16.72
CA PRO A 267 0.13 -0.73 -17.88
C PRO A 267 -0.58 -2.06 -17.60
N ALA A 268 -0.70 -2.89 -18.64
CA ALA A 268 -1.15 -4.28 -18.50
C ALA A 268 -0.15 -5.10 -17.68
N ASN A 269 -0.66 -6.00 -16.83
CA ASN A 269 0.16 -6.89 -16.01
C ASN A 269 0.51 -8.22 -16.70
N THR A 270 -0.32 -8.74 -17.60
CA THR A 270 -0.09 -10.04 -18.27
C THR A 270 0.05 -9.89 -19.78
N VAL A 271 0.74 -10.83 -20.44
CA VAL A 271 0.87 -10.84 -21.91
C VAL A 271 -0.50 -10.91 -22.59
N ALA A 272 -1.41 -11.75 -22.06
CA ALA A 272 -2.78 -11.88 -22.55
C ALA A 272 -3.60 -10.57 -22.49
N LEU A 273 -3.17 -9.62 -21.67
CA LEU A 273 -3.78 -8.29 -21.54
C LEU A 273 -2.97 -7.19 -22.23
N GLY A 274 -1.87 -7.54 -22.91
CA GLY A 274 -1.06 -6.63 -23.72
C GLY A 274 0.28 -6.21 -23.09
N SER A 275 0.76 -6.90 -22.05
CA SER A 275 2.07 -6.61 -21.47
C SER A 275 3.22 -7.10 -22.36
N SER A 276 4.29 -6.31 -22.46
CA SER A 276 5.55 -6.67 -23.13
C SER A 276 6.59 -7.31 -22.20
N GLU A 277 6.30 -7.43 -20.90
CA GLU A 277 7.24 -7.86 -19.86
C GLU A 277 7.24 -9.39 -19.68
N ALA A 278 7.32 -10.14 -20.77
CA ALA A 278 7.30 -11.60 -20.74
C ALA A 278 8.55 -12.19 -20.07
N LEU A 279 8.41 -13.38 -19.49
CA LEU A 279 9.51 -14.11 -18.87
C LEU A 279 10.50 -14.60 -19.94
N PRO A 280 11.83 -14.56 -19.70
CA PRO A 280 12.83 -15.01 -20.67
C PRO A 280 12.69 -16.48 -21.09
N TRP A 281 12.11 -17.32 -20.23
CA TRP A 281 11.87 -18.74 -20.47
C TRP A 281 10.41 -19.06 -20.86
N ASN A 282 9.53 -18.05 -20.90
CA ASN A 282 8.14 -18.21 -21.35
C ASN A 282 7.58 -16.89 -21.89
N ASN A 283 7.39 -16.81 -23.21
CA ASN A 283 6.92 -15.62 -23.90
C ASN A 283 5.40 -15.34 -23.74
N THR A 284 4.64 -16.23 -23.07
CA THR A 284 3.19 -16.08 -22.83
C THR A 284 2.85 -15.63 -21.41
N LEU A 285 3.83 -15.65 -20.50
CA LEU A 285 3.65 -15.35 -19.08
C LEU A 285 4.56 -14.20 -18.66
N THR A 286 4.09 -13.37 -17.73
CA THR A 286 4.90 -12.36 -17.05
C THR A 286 5.24 -12.82 -15.63
N PRO A 287 6.17 -12.14 -14.92
CA PRO A 287 6.42 -12.42 -13.51
C PRO A 287 5.16 -12.37 -12.62
N TYR A 288 4.16 -11.57 -13.02
CA TYR A 288 2.91 -11.43 -12.28
C TYR A 288 2.03 -12.69 -12.34
N ASP A 289 2.22 -13.56 -13.33
CA ASP A 289 1.44 -14.78 -13.50
C ASP A 289 1.88 -15.91 -12.57
N ILE A 290 3.13 -15.86 -12.10
CA ILE A 290 3.80 -16.96 -11.41
C ILE A 290 3.60 -16.85 -9.88
N PRO A 291 2.89 -17.80 -9.24
CA PRO A 291 2.61 -17.71 -7.80
C PRO A 291 3.86 -17.59 -6.93
N ALA A 292 4.89 -18.39 -7.23
CA ALA A 292 6.14 -18.35 -6.47
C ALA A 292 6.85 -16.98 -6.51
N LEU A 293 6.60 -16.15 -7.53
CA LEU A 293 7.17 -14.81 -7.60
C LEU A 293 6.42 -13.77 -6.78
N GLY A 294 5.24 -14.07 -6.23
CA GLY A 294 4.39 -13.07 -5.58
C GLY A 294 5.05 -12.29 -4.45
N SER A 295 5.80 -12.97 -3.57
CA SER A 295 6.54 -12.30 -2.47
C SER A 295 7.86 -11.66 -2.91
N SER A 296 8.25 -11.85 -4.17
CA SER A 296 9.48 -11.36 -4.79
C SER A 296 9.25 -10.20 -5.75
N LEU A 297 8.02 -9.98 -6.22
CA LEU A 297 7.68 -8.95 -7.21
C LEU A 297 8.16 -7.55 -6.81
N THR A 298 8.13 -7.22 -5.52
CA THR A 298 8.64 -5.93 -5.01
C THR A 298 10.13 -5.74 -5.24
N SER A 299 10.90 -6.83 -5.36
CA SER A 299 12.34 -6.80 -5.64
C SER A 299 12.70 -6.96 -7.12
N LEU A 300 11.72 -7.22 -8.00
CA LEU A 300 11.95 -7.36 -9.43
C LEU A 300 11.92 -6.00 -10.12
N SER A 301 12.86 -5.78 -11.04
CA SER A 301 12.86 -4.60 -11.90
C SER A 301 11.62 -4.58 -12.78
N GLY A 302 11.05 -3.39 -13.01
CA GLY A 302 9.89 -3.21 -13.89
C GLY A 302 8.53 -3.27 -13.17
N THR A 303 8.48 -3.75 -11.92
CA THR A 303 7.26 -3.74 -11.11
C THR A 303 6.72 -2.32 -10.92
N LYS A 304 5.43 -2.11 -11.20
CA LYS A 304 4.82 -0.78 -11.19
C LYS A 304 4.13 -0.47 -9.87
N PHE A 305 4.70 0.46 -9.13
CA PHE A 305 4.17 0.99 -7.89
C PHE A 305 3.65 2.42 -8.06
N CYS A 306 2.69 2.77 -7.22
CA CYS A 306 2.16 4.11 -7.16
C CYS A 306 3.16 5.04 -6.47
N SER A 307 3.53 6.12 -7.14
CA SER A 307 4.50 7.10 -6.63
C SER A 307 3.88 8.22 -5.80
N ASP A 308 2.55 8.25 -5.70
CA ASP A 308 1.77 9.38 -5.18
C ASP A 308 0.76 8.96 -4.09
N THR A 309 0.99 7.80 -3.48
CA THR A 309 0.15 7.22 -2.41
C THR A 309 0.89 7.25 -1.06
N ALA A 310 0.13 7.27 0.04
CA ALA A 310 0.68 7.39 1.40
C ALA A 310 1.38 6.11 1.91
N SER A 311 1.26 4.99 1.19
CA SER A 311 1.97 3.72 1.37
C SER A 311 2.11 3.03 0.01
N THR A 312 2.67 1.81 -0.01
CA THR A 312 2.88 1.02 -1.22
C THR A 312 1.55 0.65 -1.92
N ALA A 313 1.28 1.32 -3.05
CA ALA A 313 0.25 1.07 -4.06
C ALA A 313 0.71 0.18 -5.24
N GLY A 314 -0.06 -0.81 -5.71
CA GLY A 314 0.15 -1.39 -7.05
C GLY A 314 -0.48 -0.51 -8.15
N CYS A 315 0.29 -0.19 -9.19
CA CYS A 315 -0.07 0.76 -10.24
C CYS A 315 0.04 0.16 -11.64
N LEU A 316 -0.84 -0.79 -11.88
CA LEU A 316 -0.94 -1.63 -13.07
C LEU A 316 -2.34 -2.23 -13.09
N LEU A 317 -2.74 -2.82 -14.21
CA LEU A 317 -4.01 -3.54 -14.28
C LEU A 317 -4.06 -4.68 -13.25
N GLY A 318 -5.18 -4.77 -12.53
CA GLY A 318 -5.37 -5.61 -11.33
C GLY A 318 -4.91 -4.96 -10.02
N GLY A 319 -4.23 -3.81 -10.08
CA GLY A 319 -3.74 -3.06 -8.92
C GLY A 319 -2.88 -3.92 -8.00
N SER A 320 -3.04 -3.74 -6.68
CA SER A 320 -2.27 -4.51 -5.69
C SER A 320 -2.53 -6.03 -5.73
N SER A 321 -3.65 -6.51 -6.29
CA SER A 321 -3.90 -7.96 -6.43
C SER A 321 -2.95 -8.65 -7.43
N SER A 322 -2.35 -7.86 -8.33
CA SER A 322 -1.33 -8.35 -9.26
C SER A 322 0.07 -8.46 -8.64
N ILE A 323 0.31 -7.85 -7.47
CA ILE A 323 1.65 -7.75 -6.87
C ILE A 323 1.77 -8.23 -5.42
N ASN A 324 0.66 -8.59 -4.79
CA ASN A 324 0.66 -9.01 -3.39
C ASN A 324 1.16 -10.45 -3.19
N GLY A 325 1.31 -10.86 -1.93
CA GLY A 325 1.68 -12.23 -1.55
C GLY A 325 0.57 -13.29 -1.67
N GLU A 326 -0.47 -13.03 -2.46
CA GLU A 326 -1.53 -14.00 -2.86
C GLU A 326 -2.40 -14.58 -1.74
N ASN A 327 -2.25 -14.15 -0.49
CA ASN A 327 -3.13 -14.59 0.59
C ASN A 327 -4.60 -14.25 0.27
N PHE A 328 -5.46 -15.27 0.25
CA PHE A 328 -6.87 -15.16 -0.12
C PHE A 328 -7.75 -15.71 0.99
N ILE A 329 -7.96 -14.89 2.01
CA ILE A 329 -8.67 -15.32 3.21
C ILE A 329 -10.16 -15.21 2.96
N HIS A 330 -10.92 -16.30 3.04
CA HIS A 330 -12.38 -16.21 3.03
C HIS A 330 -12.83 -15.52 4.32
N PRO A 331 -13.50 -14.34 4.24
CA PRO A 331 -13.83 -13.58 5.44
C PRO A 331 -14.87 -14.37 6.23
N PRO A 332 -14.68 -14.53 7.55
CA PRO A 332 -15.74 -15.04 8.41
C PRO A 332 -16.95 -14.11 8.37
N GLU A 333 -18.15 -14.66 8.54
CA GLU A 333 -19.42 -13.92 8.44
C GLU A 333 -19.47 -12.73 9.40
N ARG A 334 -18.81 -12.87 10.56
CA ARG A 334 -18.73 -11.83 11.58
C ARG A 334 -18.02 -10.55 11.14
N ASP A 335 -17.16 -10.60 10.13
CA ASP A 335 -16.49 -9.40 9.61
C ASP A 335 -17.50 -8.38 9.06
N PHE A 336 -18.71 -8.84 8.71
CA PHE A 336 -19.81 -8.01 8.21
C PHE A 336 -20.81 -7.59 9.31
N GLN A 337 -20.64 -8.03 10.57
CA GLN A 337 -21.60 -7.71 11.64
C GLN A 337 -21.64 -6.22 12.00
N ARG A 338 -20.52 -5.51 11.84
CA ARG A 338 -20.40 -4.07 12.08
C ARG A 338 -20.71 -3.22 10.85
N TRP A 339 -21.10 -3.86 9.74
CA TRP A 339 -21.50 -3.15 8.53
C TRP A 339 -22.98 -2.73 8.61
N PRO A 340 -23.39 -1.68 7.89
CA PRO A 340 -24.78 -1.26 7.87
C PRO A 340 -25.72 -2.36 7.37
N LYS A 341 -26.99 -2.30 7.79
CA LYS A 341 -28.05 -3.18 7.26
C LYS A 341 -28.11 -3.10 5.72
N GLY A 342 -28.27 -4.24 5.05
CA GLY A 342 -28.15 -4.35 3.59
C GLY A 342 -26.73 -4.62 3.11
N TRP A 343 -25.77 -4.74 4.05
CA TRP A 343 -24.38 -5.16 3.86
C TRP A 343 -23.93 -6.16 4.93
N SER A 344 -24.86 -6.91 5.52
CA SER A 344 -24.53 -8.04 6.39
C SER A 344 -24.10 -9.25 5.57
N TRP A 345 -23.51 -10.28 6.19
CA TRP A 345 -23.18 -11.52 5.47
C TRP A 345 -24.38 -12.11 4.71
N ALA A 346 -25.58 -12.05 5.29
CA ALA A 346 -26.80 -12.52 4.62
C ALA A 346 -27.06 -11.76 3.30
N ASP A 347 -26.75 -10.47 3.26
CA ASP A 347 -26.89 -9.62 2.08
C ASP A 347 -25.78 -9.87 1.04
N LEU A 348 -24.56 -10.18 1.48
CA LEU A 348 -23.38 -10.38 0.62
C LEU A 348 -23.08 -11.83 0.23
N SER A 349 -23.70 -12.82 0.86
CA SER A 349 -23.42 -14.26 0.61
C SER A 349 -23.49 -14.63 -0.86
N LYS A 350 -24.53 -14.17 -1.58
CA LYS A 350 -24.66 -14.39 -3.03
C LYS A 350 -23.56 -13.71 -3.86
N ALA A 351 -23.11 -12.53 -3.42
CA ALA A 351 -21.98 -11.85 -4.04
C ALA A 351 -20.67 -12.62 -3.80
N ALA A 352 -20.53 -13.24 -2.64
CA ALA A 352 -19.43 -14.14 -2.32
C ALA A 352 -19.46 -15.40 -3.19
N ASP A 353 -20.62 -16.03 -3.37
CA ASP A 353 -20.77 -17.19 -4.26
C ASP A 353 -20.31 -16.87 -5.70
N ARG A 354 -20.72 -15.73 -6.25
CA ARG A 354 -20.27 -15.28 -7.58
C ARG A 354 -18.76 -15.08 -7.66
N LEU A 355 -18.16 -14.50 -6.62
CA LEU A 355 -16.70 -14.37 -6.54
C LEU A 355 -16.02 -15.74 -6.51
N TYR A 356 -16.50 -16.66 -5.68
CA TYR A 356 -15.89 -17.97 -5.49
C TYR A 356 -16.08 -18.89 -6.69
N GLU A 357 -17.14 -18.72 -7.47
CA GLU A 357 -17.27 -19.34 -8.79
C GLU A 357 -16.12 -18.93 -9.73
N ARG A 358 -15.75 -17.64 -9.71
CA ARG A 358 -14.62 -17.12 -10.51
C ARG A 358 -13.28 -17.51 -9.92
N ASN A 359 -13.12 -17.44 -8.60
CA ASN A 359 -11.89 -17.70 -7.86
C ASN A 359 -12.20 -18.25 -6.45
N PRO A 360 -12.23 -19.58 -6.27
CA PRO A 360 -12.50 -20.17 -4.95
C PRO A 360 -11.30 -20.10 -4.00
N GLY A 361 -10.12 -19.70 -4.51
CA GLY A 361 -8.86 -19.91 -3.83
C GLY A 361 -8.45 -21.39 -3.79
N THR A 362 -7.29 -21.66 -3.21
CA THR A 362 -6.84 -23.04 -2.98
C THR A 362 -5.84 -23.10 -1.83
N THR A 363 -5.92 -24.17 -1.04
CA THR A 363 -4.89 -24.56 -0.07
C THR A 363 -3.87 -25.53 -0.66
N GLN A 364 -4.12 -26.07 -1.85
CA GLN A 364 -3.34 -27.11 -2.54
C GLN A 364 -3.23 -26.80 -4.04
N PRO A 365 -2.34 -25.87 -4.45
CA PRO A 365 -2.25 -25.39 -5.84
C PRO A 365 -1.40 -26.28 -6.77
N SER A 366 -0.87 -27.41 -6.31
CA SER A 366 -0.08 -28.35 -7.12
C SER A 366 -0.96 -29.54 -7.50
N ASP A 367 -1.10 -29.83 -8.79
CA ASP A 367 -2.01 -30.86 -9.31
C ASP A 367 -1.66 -32.28 -8.83
N ASP A 368 -0.39 -32.53 -8.48
CA ASP A 368 0.07 -33.80 -7.90
C ASP A 368 -0.29 -33.99 -6.42
N GLY A 369 -0.99 -33.03 -5.82
CA GLY A 369 -1.43 -33.05 -4.43
C GLY A 369 -0.32 -32.88 -3.40
N LYS A 370 0.91 -32.54 -3.78
CA LYS A 370 2.03 -32.39 -2.85
C LYS A 370 2.22 -30.95 -2.40
N TYR A 371 2.71 -30.80 -1.16
CA TYR A 371 3.22 -29.54 -0.64
C TYR A 371 4.74 -29.47 -0.80
N TYR A 372 5.22 -28.47 -1.53
CA TYR A 372 6.65 -28.25 -1.74
C TYR A 372 7.21 -27.25 -0.72
N ASP A 373 8.49 -27.41 -0.37
CA ASP A 373 9.16 -26.60 0.66
C ASP A 373 8.41 -26.59 2.01
N ASP A 374 7.95 -27.78 2.42
CA ASP A 374 6.98 -27.94 3.51
C ASP A 374 7.56 -27.88 4.93
N ARG A 375 8.85 -27.55 5.06
CA ARG A 375 9.58 -27.67 6.32
C ARG A 375 9.05 -26.73 7.40
N THR A 376 8.78 -25.48 7.03
CA THR A 376 8.23 -24.48 7.96
C THR A 376 6.89 -24.92 8.53
N TYR A 377 6.01 -25.48 7.69
CA TYR A 377 4.71 -25.97 8.15
C TYR A 377 4.88 -27.10 9.17
N LYS A 378 5.70 -28.11 8.86
CA LYS A 378 5.94 -29.26 9.75
C LYS A 378 6.55 -28.84 11.09
N ILE A 379 7.47 -27.88 11.09
CA ILE A 379 8.06 -27.35 12.32
C ILE A 379 6.99 -26.63 13.15
N LEU A 380 6.29 -25.65 12.57
CA LEU A 380 5.37 -24.80 13.32
C LEU A 380 4.10 -25.53 13.76
N SER A 381 3.55 -26.41 12.92
CA SER A 381 2.33 -27.17 13.25
C SER A 381 2.53 -28.06 14.48
N GLY A 382 3.72 -28.65 14.64
CA GLY A 382 4.07 -29.41 15.85
C GLY A 382 4.05 -28.55 17.11
N TYR A 383 4.66 -27.36 17.09
CA TYR A 383 4.62 -26.42 18.23
C TYR A 383 3.22 -25.95 18.55
N LEU A 384 2.46 -25.55 17.53
CA LEU A 384 1.10 -25.03 17.68
C LEU A 384 0.18 -26.11 18.24
N SER A 385 0.22 -27.33 17.70
CA SER A 385 -0.58 -28.48 18.18
C SER A 385 -0.24 -28.85 19.62
N ALA A 386 1.05 -28.85 19.99
CA ALA A 386 1.48 -29.09 21.37
C ALA A 386 1.01 -28.01 22.36
N LYS A 387 0.63 -26.82 21.85
CA LYS A 387 0.01 -25.73 22.62
C LYS A 387 -1.51 -25.66 22.45
N GLY A 388 -2.15 -26.72 21.93
CA GLY A 388 -3.60 -26.85 21.82
C GLY A 388 -4.23 -26.14 20.63
N TRP A 389 -3.45 -25.69 19.65
CA TRP A 389 -4.00 -25.17 18.40
C TRP A 389 -4.48 -26.31 17.52
N LYS A 390 -5.51 -26.04 16.72
CA LYS A 390 -6.13 -27.03 15.82
C LYS A 390 -5.85 -26.71 14.35
N GLU A 391 -5.51 -27.74 13.58
CA GLU A 391 -5.46 -27.65 12.12
C GLU A 391 -6.89 -27.57 11.53
N VAL A 392 -7.10 -26.62 10.62
CA VAL A 392 -8.35 -26.48 9.85
C VAL A 392 -8.02 -26.19 8.39
N ASP A 393 -8.91 -26.55 7.47
CA ASP A 393 -8.93 -25.91 6.16
C ASP A 393 -9.61 -24.55 6.29
N SER A 394 -8.84 -23.47 6.06
CA SER A 394 -9.34 -22.11 6.23
C SER A 394 -10.31 -21.62 5.15
N ILE A 395 -10.40 -22.31 4.01
CA ILE A 395 -11.38 -22.08 2.94
C ILE A 395 -12.71 -22.74 3.31
N GLU A 396 -12.67 -24.01 3.74
CA GLU A 396 -13.88 -24.76 4.12
C GLU A 396 -14.48 -24.26 5.44
N LYS A 397 -13.65 -23.77 6.37
CA LYS A 397 -14.05 -23.33 7.70
C LYS A 397 -13.68 -21.86 7.93
N PRO A 398 -14.23 -20.92 7.15
CA PRO A 398 -13.86 -19.51 7.22
C PRO A 398 -14.19 -18.90 8.58
N ASN A 399 -15.23 -19.40 9.26
CA ASN A 399 -15.64 -18.94 10.59
C ASN A 399 -14.71 -19.39 11.74
N GLU A 400 -13.97 -20.50 11.61
CA GLU A 400 -13.01 -20.95 12.64
C GLU A 400 -11.71 -20.11 12.58
N LYS A 401 -11.48 -19.24 13.57
CA LYS A 401 -10.32 -18.31 13.64
C LYS A 401 -9.79 -18.07 15.07
N HIS A 402 -10.04 -18.99 15.99
CA HIS A 402 -9.51 -18.93 17.36
C HIS A 402 -8.68 -20.17 17.67
N LEU A 403 -7.38 -19.98 17.95
CA LEU A 403 -6.41 -21.05 18.18
C LEU A 403 -6.41 -22.11 17.06
N VAL A 404 -6.36 -21.63 15.81
CA VAL A 404 -6.32 -22.50 14.63
C VAL A 404 -5.16 -22.15 13.70
N PHE A 405 -4.64 -23.14 13.00
CA PHE A 405 -3.71 -22.97 11.89
C PHE A 405 -4.20 -23.73 10.65
N SER A 406 -3.73 -23.32 9.48
CA SER A 406 -4.13 -23.86 8.19
C SER A 406 -2.94 -23.87 7.24
N ARG A 407 -3.00 -24.77 6.26
CA ARG A 407 -2.33 -24.54 4.98
C ARG A 407 -2.70 -23.16 4.43
N PRO A 408 -1.78 -22.41 3.81
CA PRO A 408 -2.11 -21.08 3.31
C PRO A 408 -3.25 -21.15 2.29
N SER A 409 -4.26 -20.30 2.45
CA SER A 409 -5.24 -20.08 1.38
C SER A 409 -4.69 -19.04 0.40
N TRP A 410 -4.56 -19.42 -0.86
CA TRP A 410 -4.03 -18.55 -1.91
C TRP A 410 -5.04 -18.23 -3.00
N SER A 411 -4.90 -17.04 -3.58
CA SER A 411 -5.60 -16.60 -4.78
C SER A 411 -4.88 -17.17 -6.00
N ILE A 412 -4.88 -18.49 -6.13
CA ILE A 412 -4.26 -19.25 -7.23
C ILE A 412 -5.35 -20.08 -7.90
N LYS A 413 -5.35 -20.10 -9.23
CA LYS A 413 -6.27 -20.91 -10.02
C LYS A 413 -5.55 -21.39 -11.28
N ASN A 414 -5.68 -22.66 -11.60
CA ASN A 414 -5.00 -23.29 -12.73
C ASN A 414 -3.48 -23.02 -12.70
N ASN A 415 -2.87 -23.24 -11.54
CA ASN A 415 -1.42 -23.16 -11.33
C ASN A 415 -0.79 -21.77 -11.54
N MET A 416 -1.63 -20.73 -11.62
CA MET A 416 -1.24 -19.33 -11.84
C MET A 416 -1.89 -18.42 -10.80
N ARG A 417 -1.29 -17.25 -10.58
CA ARG A 417 -1.92 -16.18 -9.82
C ARG A 417 -3.32 -15.92 -10.41
N ALA A 418 -4.33 -15.84 -9.55
CA ALA A 418 -5.69 -15.51 -9.95
C ALA A 418 -5.98 -14.00 -9.79
N GLY A 419 -7.20 -13.66 -9.39
CA GLY A 419 -7.66 -12.29 -9.22
C GLY A 419 -8.27 -11.67 -10.49
N PRO A 420 -8.94 -10.51 -10.38
CA PRO A 420 -9.84 -10.01 -11.42
C PRO A 420 -9.20 -9.71 -12.77
N ALA A 421 -7.90 -9.39 -12.81
CA ALA A 421 -7.19 -9.27 -14.08
C ALA A 421 -7.24 -10.58 -14.90
N ARG A 422 -7.25 -11.76 -14.26
CA ARG A 422 -7.33 -13.06 -14.94
C ARG A 422 -8.69 -13.73 -14.87
N THR A 423 -9.51 -13.44 -13.86
CA THR A 423 -10.79 -14.14 -13.64
C THR A 423 -12.02 -13.35 -14.04
N TYR A 424 -11.91 -12.04 -14.29
CA TYR A 424 -13.00 -11.13 -14.66
C TYR A 424 -12.71 -10.43 -15.99
N MET A 425 -11.55 -9.76 -16.10
CA MET A 425 -11.18 -8.98 -17.29
C MET A 425 -11.31 -9.72 -18.64
N PRO A 426 -10.99 -11.03 -18.77
CA PRO A 426 -11.21 -11.75 -20.01
C PRO A 426 -12.68 -11.86 -20.45
N PHE A 427 -13.62 -11.83 -19.50
CA PHE A 427 -15.05 -11.77 -19.78
C PHE A 427 -15.48 -10.35 -20.12
N ALA A 428 -15.03 -9.36 -19.35
CA ALA A 428 -15.30 -7.94 -19.63
C ALA A 428 -14.88 -7.54 -21.06
N LYS A 429 -13.67 -7.94 -21.50
CA LYS A 429 -13.16 -7.63 -22.86
C LYS A 429 -13.97 -8.25 -24.00
N LYS A 430 -14.83 -9.24 -23.74
CA LYS A 430 -15.72 -9.85 -24.75
C LYS A 430 -17.04 -9.09 -24.88
N LEU A 431 -17.37 -8.19 -23.94
CA LEU A 431 -18.60 -7.43 -23.97
C LEU A 431 -18.48 -6.27 -24.98
N PRO A 432 -19.42 -6.10 -25.93
CA PRO A 432 -19.34 -5.10 -26.99
C PRO A 432 -19.46 -3.65 -26.48
N ASN A 433 -19.96 -3.48 -25.25
CA ASN A 433 -20.20 -2.22 -24.58
C ASN A 433 -19.14 -1.90 -23.51
N PHE A 434 -18.02 -2.62 -23.48
CA PHE A 434 -16.90 -2.38 -22.56
C PHE A 434 -15.66 -1.82 -23.28
N THR A 435 -15.09 -0.76 -22.73
CA THR A 435 -13.84 -0.15 -23.20
C THR A 435 -12.82 -0.09 -22.07
N LEU A 436 -11.59 -0.53 -22.33
CA LEU A 436 -10.45 -0.39 -21.40
C LEU A 436 -9.49 0.69 -21.92
N LYS A 437 -9.07 1.60 -21.04
CA LYS A 437 -8.03 2.60 -21.31
C LYS A 437 -6.93 2.51 -20.25
N LEU A 438 -5.77 1.99 -20.66
CA LEU A 438 -4.58 1.85 -19.81
C LEU A 438 -3.71 3.10 -19.86
N GLU A 439 -2.69 3.15 -18.98
CA GLU A 439 -1.67 4.21 -18.93
C GLU A 439 -2.25 5.64 -18.91
N THR A 440 -3.42 5.77 -18.27
CA THR A 440 -4.20 7.00 -18.24
C THR A 440 -4.60 7.29 -16.79
N LYS A 441 -3.99 8.32 -16.21
CA LYS A 441 -4.27 8.76 -14.84
C LYS A 441 -5.49 9.67 -14.82
N VAL A 442 -6.51 9.35 -14.05
CA VAL A 442 -7.57 10.32 -13.72
C VAL A 442 -7.02 11.32 -12.70
N ILE A 443 -7.07 12.59 -13.04
CA ILE A 443 -6.63 13.71 -12.20
C ILE A 443 -7.78 14.21 -11.33
N GLN A 444 -8.97 14.34 -11.93
CA GLN A 444 -10.09 15.02 -11.27
C GLN A 444 -11.45 14.56 -11.86
N PRO A 445 -12.43 14.17 -11.04
CA PRO A 445 -13.84 14.18 -11.42
C PRO A 445 -14.33 15.62 -11.61
N ILE A 446 -14.87 15.93 -12.78
CA ILE A 446 -15.35 17.28 -13.14
C ILE A 446 -16.84 17.38 -12.82
N ARG A 447 -17.25 18.44 -12.12
CA ARG A 447 -18.63 18.61 -11.67
C ARG A 447 -19.18 20.01 -11.83
N SER A 448 -20.51 20.08 -11.86
CA SER A 448 -21.30 21.31 -11.73
C SER A 448 -22.37 21.04 -10.65
N GLY A 449 -22.30 21.76 -9.53
CA GLY A 449 -23.11 21.43 -8.35
C GLY A 449 -22.89 19.98 -7.90
N SER A 450 -23.98 19.24 -7.72
CA SER A 450 -24.01 17.83 -7.30
C SER A 450 -23.70 16.83 -8.43
N LYS A 451 -23.65 17.28 -9.69
CA LYS A 451 -23.56 16.39 -10.85
C LYS A 451 -22.14 16.32 -11.42
N ILE A 452 -21.61 15.12 -11.52
CA ILE A 452 -20.36 14.84 -12.24
C ILE A 452 -20.65 14.79 -13.73
N THR A 453 -19.95 15.61 -14.51
CA THR A 453 -20.12 15.74 -15.96
C THR A 453 -19.08 14.93 -16.74
N GLY A 454 -17.99 14.53 -16.09
CA GLY A 454 -16.93 13.72 -16.68
C GLY A 454 -15.72 13.59 -15.77
N VAL A 455 -14.60 13.15 -16.35
CA VAL A 455 -13.30 13.06 -15.67
C VAL A 455 -12.22 13.72 -16.51
N LEU A 456 -11.33 14.46 -15.85
CA LEU A 456 -10.08 14.95 -16.42
C LEU A 456 -9.02 13.85 -16.27
N THR A 457 -8.43 13.46 -17.39
CA THR A 457 -7.40 12.44 -17.48
C THR A 457 -6.08 13.02 -17.98
N GLN A 458 -4.98 12.38 -17.61
CA GLN A 458 -3.65 12.63 -18.11
C GLN A 458 -3.05 11.31 -18.63
N ALA A 459 -2.60 11.29 -19.88
CA ALA A 459 -1.87 10.15 -20.45
C ALA A 459 -0.39 10.17 -20.03
N ALA A 460 0.33 9.07 -20.32
CA ALA A 460 1.75 8.93 -20.00
C ALA A 460 2.64 10.02 -20.63
N ASP A 461 2.27 10.55 -21.79
CA ASP A 461 2.95 11.68 -22.47
C ASP A 461 2.66 13.05 -21.84
N GLY A 462 1.85 13.09 -20.78
CA GLY A 462 1.44 14.30 -20.07
C GLY A 462 0.23 15.01 -20.68
N SER A 463 -0.26 14.57 -21.84
CA SER A 463 -1.43 15.17 -22.50
C SER A 463 -2.69 15.01 -21.66
N LYS A 464 -3.54 16.04 -21.65
CA LYS A 464 -4.75 16.09 -20.84
C LYS A 464 -6.01 16.04 -21.70
N GLN A 465 -7.00 15.26 -21.25
CA GLN A 465 -8.28 15.09 -21.93
C GLN A 465 -9.43 15.02 -20.92
N ILE A 466 -10.56 15.64 -21.23
CA ILE A 466 -11.83 15.49 -20.51
C ILE A 466 -12.66 14.40 -21.22
N ILE A 467 -13.07 13.37 -20.47
CA ILE A 467 -13.99 12.33 -20.95
C ILE A 467 -15.33 12.51 -20.22
N LYS A 468 -16.39 12.79 -20.98
CA LYS A 468 -17.71 13.08 -20.42
C LYS A 468 -18.54 11.82 -20.19
N VAL A 469 -19.40 11.85 -19.17
CA VAL A 469 -20.49 10.89 -19.04
C VAL A 469 -21.69 11.32 -19.90
N LYS A 470 -22.52 10.36 -20.31
CA LYS A 470 -23.81 10.64 -20.94
C LYS A 470 -24.78 11.36 -19.98
N ALA A 471 -25.87 11.90 -20.49
CA ALA A 471 -26.96 12.37 -19.66
C ALA A 471 -27.49 11.23 -18.78
N GLY A 472 -27.51 11.42 -17.46
CA GLY A 472 -27.86 10.37 -16.49
C GLY A 472 -26.75 9.34 -16.23
N GLY A 473 -25.58 9.49 -16.86
CA GLY A 473 -24.43 8.62 -16.66
C GLY A 473 -23.79 8.78 -15.28
N LYS A 474 -22.94 7.81 -14.91
CA LYS A 474 -22.36 7.66 -13.56
C LYS A 474 -20.84 7.64 -13.62
N VAL A 475 -20.20 8.09 -12.55
CA VAL A 475 -18.76 7.89 -12.32
C VAL A 475 -18.58 7.00 -11.09
N VAL A 476 -17.78 5.95 -11.22
CA VAL A 476 -17.47 5.01 -10.14
C VAL A 476 -15.98 5.12 -9.83
N LEU A 477 -15.63 5.58 -8.63
CA LEU A 477 -14.25 5.65 -8.15
C LEU A 477 -13.87 4.31 -7.52
N ALA A 478 -12.89 3.64 -8.13
CA ALA A 478 -12.33 2.37 -7.69
C ALA A 478 -10.79 2.44 -7.64
N ALA A 479 -10.25 3.62 -7.31
CA ALA A 479 -8.82 3.92 -7.36
C ALA A 479 -8.05 3.44 -6.11
N GLY A 480 -8.76 2.89 -5.11
CA GLY A 480 -8.20 2.32 -3.89
C GLY A 480 -8.18 3.30 -2.72
N ALA A 481 -7.97 2.75 -1.51
CA ALA A 481 -8.10 3.48 -0.24
C ALA A 481 -7.24 4.74 -0.09
N MET A 482 -6.17 4.87 -0.87
CA MET A 482 -5.30 6.05 -0.85
C MET A 482 -5.55 7.00 -2.02
N SER A 483 -6.00 6.52 -3.19
CA SER A 483 -6.19 7.40 -4.36
C SER A 483 -7.61 7.91 -4.51
N THR A 484 -8.63 7.16 -4.10
CA THR A 484 -10.03 7.59 -4.15
C THR A 484 -10.28 8.87 -3.31
N PRO A 485 -9.76 9.00 -2.08
CA PRO A 485 -9.85 10.25 -1.31
C PRO A 485 -9.28 11.46 -2.05
N ARG A 486 -8.15 11.30 -2.75
CA ARG A 486 -7.58 12.36 -3.58
C ARG A 486 -8.52 12.80 -4.70
N LEU A 487 -9.17 11.85 -5.39
CA LEU A 487 -10.11 12.20 -6.45
C LEU A 487 -11.32 12.96 -5.89
N LEU A 488 -11.78 12.62 -4.69
CA LEU A 488 -12.83 13.36 -3.99
C LEU A 488 -12.37 14.78 -3.60
N TRP A 489 -11.19 14.93 -3.00
CA TRP A 489 -10.64 16.26 -2.67
C TRP A 489 -10.43 17.11 -3.93
N ASN A 490 -9.92 16.52 -5.02
CA ASN A 490 -9.75 17.21 -6.29
C ASN A 490 -11.10 17.64 -6.89
N ALA A 491 -12.20 16.96 -6.56
CA ALA A 491 -13.55 17.37 -6.94
C ALA A 491 -14.17 18.42 -5.97
N GLY A 492 -13.44 18.93 -4.97
CA GLY A 492 -14.00 19.83 -3.96
C GLY A 492 -14.97 19.12 -3.01
N ILE A 493 -14.70 17.85 -2.69
CA ILE A 493 -15.45 17.02 -1.76
C ILE A 493 -14.50 16.60 -0.62
N GLY A 494 -14.75 17.09 0.58
CA GLY A 494 -13.89 16.90 1.75
C GLY A 494 -13.91 18.09 2.70
N LYS A 495 -13.17 18.00 3.80
CA LYS A 495 -13.02 19.10 4.76
C LYS A 495 -12.17 20.25 4.20
N SER A 496 -12.39 21.45 4.73
CA SER A 496 -11.80 22.70 4.24
C SER A 496 -10.27 22.72 4.26
N ASP A 497 -9.64 22.04 5.22
CA ASP A 497 -8.19 21.94 5.32
C ASP A 497 -7.56 21.18 4.13
N ALA A 498 -8.12 20.02 3.77
CA ALA A 498 -7.67 19.27 2.60
C ALA A 498 -7.91 20.04 1.30
N LEU A 499 -9.07 20.70 1.16
CA LEU A 499 -9.40 21.49 -0.03
C LEU A 499 -8.52 22.74 -0.16
N ALA A 500 -8.10 23.35 0.94
CA ALA A 500 -7.13 24.45 0.93
C ALA A 500 -5.78 24.01 0.38
N ILE A 501 -5.31 22.81 0.74
CA ILE A 501 -4.05 22.24 0.22
C ILE A 501 -4.17 21.93 -1.28
N VAL A 502 -5.30 21.37 -1.72
CA VAL A 502 -5.55 21.16 -3.16
C VAL A 502 -5.51 22.49 -3.92
N LYS A 503 -6.14 23.55 -3.37
CA LYS A 503 -6.11 24.90 -3.97
C LYS A 503 -4.68 25.44 -4.07
N GLN A 504 -3.87 25.27 -3.03
CA GLN A 504 -2.45 25.66 -3.03
C GLN A 504 -1.65 24.93 -4.12
N GLY A 505 -2.00 23.66 -4.39
CA GLY A 505 -1.37 22.80 -5.38
C GLY A 505 -1.90 22.92 -6.81
N ALA A 506 -2.91 23.74 -7.05
CA ALA A 506 -3.67 23.75 -8.32
C ALA A 506 -2.80 24.03 -9.55
N SER A 507 -1.84 24.96 -9.44
CA SER A 507 -0.93 25.31 -10.54
C SER A 507 -0.01 24.15 -10.95
N LYS A 508 0.33 23.26 -10.01
CA LYS A 508 1.20 22.09 -10.26
C LYS A 508 0.43 20.87 -10.75
N THR A 509 -0.73 20.62 -10.14
CA THR A 509 -1.54 19.42 -10.41
C THR A 509 -2.47 19.61 -11.62
N GLY A 510 -2.80 20.85 -11.97
CA GLY A 510 -3.81 21.19 -12.97
C GLY A 510 -5.24 20.88 -12.52
N VAL A 511 -5.48 20.73 -11.22
CA VAL A 511 -6.81 20.61 -10.64
C VAL A 511 -7.48 21.98 -10.62
N THR A 512 -8.76 22.04 -11.01
CA THR A 512 -9.57 23.26 -10.90
C THR A 512 -10.74 22.99 -9.95
N LEU A 513 -10.62 23.43 -8.69
CA LEU A 513 -11.69 23.27 -7.72
C LEU A 513 -12.92 24.10 -8.14
N PRO A 514 -14.15 23.60 -7.87
CA PRO A 514 -15.36 24.38 -8.06
C PRO A 514 -15.40 25.59 -7.10
N PRO A 515 -16.33 26.55 -7.28
CA PRO A 515 -16.50 27.63 -6.32
C PRO A 515 -16.69 27.08 -4.90
N ALA A 516 -16.11 27.76 -3.89
CA ALA A 516 -16.16 27.29 -2.51
C ALA A 516 -17.61 27.13 -1.97
N SER A 517 -18.56 27.88 -2.52
CA SER A 517 -20.01 27.75 -2.24
C SER A 517 -20.60 26.41 -2.66
N GLU A 518 -19.93 25.67 -3.55
CA GLU A 518 -20.34 24.35 -4.01
C GLU A 518 -19.56 23.22 -3.32
N TYR A 519 -18.63 23.51 -2.40
CA TYR A 519 -17.89 22.46 -1.70
C TYR A 519 -18.83 21.55 -0.91
N ILE A 520 -18.55 20.25 -0.95
CA ILE A 520 -19.31 19.24 -0.21
C ILE A 520 -18.44 18.82 0.98
N ASN A 521 -18.84 19.24 2.18
CA ASN A 521 -18.12 18.91 3.41
C ASN A 521 -18.40 17.45 3.82
N LEU A 522 -17.43 16.58 3.60
CA LEU A 522 -17.47 15.16 3.98
C LEU A 522 -16.18 14.76 4.70
N PRO A 523 -16.22 13.74 5.59
CA PRO A 523 -15.05 13.26 6.32
C PRO A 523 -14.13 12.37 5.45
N VAL A 524 -13.83 12.79 4.22
CA VAL A 524 -12.91 12.09 3.32
C VAL A 524 -11.50 12.06 3.92
N GLY A 525 -10.90 10.87 4.00
CA GLY A 525 -9.59 10.61 4.59
C GLY A 525 -9.63 10.22 6.08
N HIS A 526 -10.75 10.43 6.78
CA HIS A 526 -10.93 9.95 8.14
C HIS A 526 -11.27 8.45 8.17
N ASN A 527 -11.27 7.84 9.37
CA ASN A 527 -11.50 6.40 9.55
C ASN A 527 -10.51 5.53 8.76
N PHE A 528 -9.30 6.05 8.51
CA PHE A 528 -8.31 5.36 7.71
C PHE A 528 -7.68 4.25 8.53
N GLN A 529 -7.84 3.01 8.09
CA GLN A 529 -7.50 1.81 8.84
C GLN A 529 -6.48 0.97 8.10
N ASP A 530 -5.69 0.19 8.85
CA ASP A 530 -4.78 -0.82 8.33
C ASP A 530 -4.47 -1.85 9.42
N HIS A 531 -4.10 -3.06 9.02
CA HIS A 531 -3.61 -4.06 9.96
C HIS A 531 -2.24 -3.65 10.50
N ALA A 532 -2.12 -3.52 11.83
CA ALA A 532 -0.81 -3.34 12.46
C ALA A 532 -0.01 -4.62 12.31
N GLN A 533 1.12 -4.57 11.60
CA GLN A 533 1.96 -5.73 11.30
C GLN A 533 3.28 -5.70 12.08
N ILE A 534 3.69 -6.86 12.60
CA ILE A 534 5.01 -7.10 13.18
C ILE A 534 5.64 -8.31 12.52
N MET A 535 6.87 -8.17 12.05
CA MET A 535 7.64 -9.30 11.51
C MET A 535 8.60 -9.84 12.57
N MET A 536 8.35 -11.07 13.03
CA MET A 536 9.26 -11.81 13.91
C MET A 536 10.07 -12.83 13.12
N GLN A 537 11.36 -12.94 13.43
CA GLN A 537 12.29 -13.86 12.77
C GLN A 537 12.91 -14.82 13.77
N PHE A 538 12.90 -16.11 13.44
CA PHE A 538 13.40 -17.19 14.28
C PHE A 538 14.45 -17.99 13.53
N LYS A 539 15.62 -18.16 14.16
CA LYS A 539 16.63 -19.13 13.73
C LYS A 539 16.16 -20.53 14.09
N THR A 540 16.36 -21.46 13.18
CA THR A 540 16.07 -22.88 13.40
C THR A 540 17.36 -23.66 13.68
N LYS A 541 17.34 -24.60 14.64
CA LYS A 541 18.45 -25.56 14.83
C LYS A 541 18.65 -26.47 13.61
N ASN A 542 17.56 -26.71 12.87
CA ASN A 542 17.59 -27.45 11.62
C ASN A 542 18.12 -26.55 10.51
N ASN A 543 19.28 -26.87 9.93
CA ASN A 543 19.81 -26.11 8.80
C ASN A 543 18.97 -26.35 7.54
N PHE A 544 18.64 -25.29 6.80
CA PHE A 544 17.94 -25.38 5.52
C PHE A 544 18.33 -24.22 4.62
N THR A 545 18.33 -24.46 3.31
CA THR A 545 18.53 -23.43 2.29
C THR A 545 17.16 -22.92 1.85
N ALA A 546 16.98 -21.60 1.85
CA ALA A 546 15.77 -20.97 1.35
C ALA A 546 15.67 -21.10 -0.16
N TYR A 547 14.44 -21.35 -0.62
CA TYR A 547 14.11 -21.44 -2.03
C TYR A 547 14.43 -20.12 -2.75
N LYS A 548 15.07 -20.20 -3.91
CA LYS A 548 15.55 -19.02 -4.65
C LYS A 548 14.47 -18.43 -5.54
N PHE A 549 13.41 -17.89 -4.93
CA PHE A 549 12.24 -17.35 -5.62
C PHE A 549 12.60 -16.38 -6.76
N ASN A 550 13.50 -15.41 -6.53
CA ASN A 550 13.89 -14.43 -7.55
C ASN A 550 14.53 -15.05 -8.80
N ALA A 551 15.20 -16.20 -8.66
CA ALA A 551 15.83 -16.87 -9.79
C ALA A 551 14.79 -17.37 -10.81
N ILE A 552 13.55 -17.64 -10.36
CA ILE A 552 12.46 -18.07 -11.23
C ILE A 552 12.18 -17.05 -12.34
N ALA A 553 12.34 -15.75 -12.07
CA ALA A 553 12.06 -14.71 -13.06
C ALA A 553 13.04 -14.72 -14.25
N THR A 554 14.21 -15.35 -14.12
CA THR A 554 15.29 -15.26 -15.13
C THR A 554 15.86 -16.61 -15.52
N ASN A 555 16.18 -17.45 -14.56
CA ASN A 555 16.80 -18.77 -14.75
C ASN A 555 16.26 -19.76 -13.69
N PRO A 556 15.01 -20.24 -13.83
CA PRO A 556 14.42 -21.21 -12.91
C PRO A 556 15.20 -22.53 -12.91
N VAL A 557 15.10 -23.27 -11.81
CA VAL A 557 15.65 -24.63 -11.72
C VAL A 557 14.91 -25.54 -12.71
N LYS A 558 15.64 -26.27 -13.55
CA LYS A 558 15.07 -27.06 -14.65
C LYS A 558 14.00 -28.07 -14.18
N SER A 559 14.27 -28.83 -13.11
CA SER A 559 13.33 -29.83 -12.58
C SER A 559 12.04 -29.19 -12.05
N ASP A 560 12.14 -28.00 -11.43
CA ASP A 560 10.97 -27.28 -10.94
C ASP A 560 10.13 -26.73 -12.09
N LEU A 561 10.80 -26.30 -13.17
CA LEU A 561 10.12 -25.84 -14.38
C LEU A 561 9.43 -27.00 -15.13
N GLU A 562 10.04 -28.18 -15.18
CA GLU A 562 9.43 -29.39 -15.74
C GLU A 562 8.16 -29.80 -14.97
N LEU A 563 8.18 -29.71 -13.63
CA LEU A 563 6.97 -29.91 -12.81
C LEU A 563 5.93 -28.82 -13.06
N TYR A 564 6.34 -27.56 -13.20
CA TYR A 564 5.43 -26.45 -13.46
C TYR A 564 4.63 -26.66 -14.75
N TYR A 565 5.28 -27.15 -15.81
CA TYR A 565 4.59 -27.50 -17.07
C TYR A 565 3.62 -28.68 -16.93
N GLN A 566 3.75 -29.49 -15.89
CA GLN A 566 2.80 -30.55 -15.51
C GLN A 566 1.73 -30.04 -14.51
N GLY A 567 1.70 -28.74 -14.23
CA GLY A 567 0.77 -28.14 -13.26
C GLY A 567 1.14 -28.37 -11.80
N SER A 568 2.39 -28.73 -11.51
CA SER A 568 2.83 -29.12 -10.17
C SER A 568 4.13 -28.41 -9.76
N GLY A 569 4.54 -28.61 -8.51
CA GLY A 569 5.86 -28.19 -8.05
C GLY A 569 5.88 -26.85 -7.30
N PRO A 570 7.07 -26.42 -6.86
CA PRO A 570 7.21 -25.24 -6.00
C PRO A 570 6.83 -23.92 -6.69
N ILE A 571 6.87 -23.87 -8.03
CA ILE A 571 6.53 -22.67 -8.82
C ILE A 571 5.04 -22.34 -8.76
N THR A 572 4.17 -23.34 -8.55
CA THR A 572 2.71 -23.16 -8.46
C THR A 572 2.24 -22.64 -7.10
N GLN A 573 3.13 -22.51 -6.11
CA GLN A 573 2.81 -22.06 -4.75
C GLN A 573 3.44 -20.69 -4.45
N ALA A 574 2.74 -19.81 -3.72
CA ALA A 574 3.37 -18.61 -3.17
C ALA A 574 4.30 -18.94 -1.98
N ALA A 575 5.02 -17.94 -1.44
CA ALA A 575 6.12 -18.15 -0.49
C ALA A 575 5.69 -18.54 0.95
N GLN A 576 4.43 -18.33 1.29
CA GLN A 576 3.87 -18.57 2.62
C GLN A 576 3.77 -20.08 2.84
N ARG A 577 3.86 -20.52 4.09
CA ARG A 577 3.80 -21.95 4.45
C ARG A 577 2.73 -22.26 5.47
N MET A 578 2.25 -21.24 6.17
CA MET A 578 1.18 -21.38 7.16
C MET A 578 0.40 -20.07 7.31
N HIS A 579 -0.91 -20.20 7.50
CA HIS A 579 -1.75 -19.17 8.13
C HIS A 579 -2.21 -19.65 9.49
N LEU A 580 -2.41 -18.74 10.42
CA LEU A 580 -2.93 -19.04 11.75
C LEU A 580 -3.70 -17.87 12.30
N TRP A 581 -4.68 -18.14 13.16
CA TRP A 581 -5.52 -17.12 13.78
C TRP A 581 -5.80 -17.42 15.24
N THR A 582 -5.83 -16.35 16.02
CA THR A 582 -6.34 -16.37 17.38
C THR A 582 -7.18 -15.12 17.64
N SER A 583 -7.79 -15.04 18.80
CA SER A 583 -8.52 -13.86 19.23
C SER A 583 -8.38 -13.64 20.72
N ALA A 584 -8.38 -12.38 21.13
CA ALA A 584 -8.30 -11.97 22.52
C ALA A 584 -9.52 -11.11 22.87
N LYS A 585 -10.19 -11.41 23.97
CA LYS A 585 -11.25 -10.56 24.50
C LYS A 585 -10.62 -9.56 25.47
N GLY A 586 -10.68 -8.28 25.13
CA GLY A 586 -10.16 -7.20 25.97
C GLY A 586 -11.02 -6.95 27.21
N ALA A 587 -10.49 -6.17 28.15
CA ALA A 587 -11.21 -5.71 29.33
C ALA A 587 -12.42 -4.82 28.96
N ASP A 588 -12.38 -4.20 27.77
CA ASP A 588 -13.48 -3.47 27.15
C ASP A 588 -14.63 -4.36 26.62
N GLY A 589 -14.52 -5.69 26.81
CA GLY A 589 -15.51 -6.67 26.35
C GLY A 589 -15.44 -6.98 24.87
N ARG A 590 -14.56 -6.31 24.10
CA ARG A 590 -14.44 -6.46 22.66
C ARG A 590 -13.48 -7.60 22.31
N VAL A 591 -13.81 -8.35 21.26
CA VAL A 591 -12.93 -9.40 20.72
C VAL A 591 -12.06 -8.81 19.61
N ARG A 592 -10.75 -8.91 19.78
CA ARG A 592 -9.72 -8.56 18.80
C ARG A 592 -9.19 -9.82 18.14
N TYR A 593 -9.13 -9.83 16.82
CA TYR A 593 -8.60 -10.95 16.05
C TYR A 593 -7.15 -10.69 15.66
N LEU A 594 -6.35 -11.75 15.72
CA LEU A 594 -4.95 -11.71 15.34
C LEU A 594 -4.67 -12.79 14.30
N GLN A 595 -3.90 -12.43 13.28
CA GLN A 595 -3.45 -13.35 12.23
C GLN A 595 -1.94 -13.51 12.30
N GLY A 596 -1.46 -14.73 12.06
CA GLY A 596 -0.07 -15.03 11.75
C GLY A 596 0.07 -15.57 10.33
N THR A 597 1.14 -15.19 9.63
CA THR A 597 1.57 -15.86 8.38
C THR A 597 3.04 -16.24 8.47
N ALA A 598 3.39 -17.48 8.15
CA ALA A 598 4.77 -17.95 8.22
C ALA A 598 5.37 -18.20 6.84
N SER A 599 6.67 -17.96 6.68
CA SER A 599 7.44 -18.20 5.45
C SER A 599 8.91 -18.46 5.78
N ALA A 600 9.64 -19.09 4.85
CA ALA A 600 11.08 -19.34 4.96
C ALA A 600 11.82 -18.83 3.70
N MET A 601 12.10 -17.53 3.67
CA MET A 601 12.76 -16.88 2.53
C MET A 601 14.27 -16.63 2.74
N ALA A 602 14.80 -16.96 3.92
CA ALA A 602 16.22 -16.89 4.25
C ALA A 602 16.71 -18.22 4.84
N ASP A 603 17.96 -18.57 4.56
CA ASP A 603 18.58 -19.82 5.00
C ASP A 603 18.52 -19.94 6.53
N GLY A 604 17.94 -21.03 7.04
CA GLY A 604 17.79 -21.28 8.47
C GLY A 604 16.86 -20.32 9.23
N ILE A 605 16.11 -19.45 8.55
CA ILE A 605 15.25 -18.44 9.17
C ILE A 605 13.78 -18.65 8.80
N ILE A 606 12.95 -18.84 9.84
CA ILE A 606 11.49 -18.76 9.72
C ILE A 606 11.05 -17.33 10.08
N THR A 607 10.31 -16.69 9.18
CA THR A 607 9.68 -15.39 9.44
C THR A 607 8.19 -15.62 9.70
N VAL A 608 7.69 -15.11 10.83
CA VAL A 608 6.27 -15.06 11.17
C VAL A 608 5.83 -13.60 11.20
N ARG A 609 4.89 -13.25 10.33
CA ARG A 609 4.25 -11.91 10.32
C ARG A 609 2.98 -12.00 11.15
N LEU A 610 2.90 -11.18 12.19
CA LEU A 610 1.77 -11.05 13.10
C LEU A 610 0.98 -9.81 12.71
N PHE A 611 -0.34 -9.90 12.78
CA PHE A 611 -1.25 -8.82 12.47
C PHE A 611 -2.30 -8.70 13.59
N LEU A 612 -2.56 -7.47 14.03
CA LEU A 612 -3.84 -7.14 14.68
C LEU A 612 -4.81 -6.77 13.56
N THR A 613 -5.93 -7.50 13.46
CA THR A 613 -6.84 -7.42 12.33
C THR A 613 -8.19 -6.82 12.71
N HIS A 614 -9.22 -7.65 12.80
CA HIS A 614 -10.58 -7.23 13.12
C HIS A 614 -10.78 -6.93 14.60
N GLY A 615 -11.70 -6.02 14.91
CA GLY A 615 -12.07 -5.67 16.29
C GLY A 615 -11.23 -4.55 16.90
N THR A 616 -10.26 -3.98 16.20
CA THR A 616 -9.59 -2.75 16.65
C THR A 616 -10.55 -1.55 16.64
N THR A 617 -10.30 -0.57 17.51
CA THR A 617 -10.91 0.77 17.48
C THR A 617 -9.95 1.82 16.93
N THR A 618 -8.69 1.46 16.75
CA THR A 618 -7.66 2.37 16.29
C THR A 618 -7.91 2.73 14.83
N VAL A 619 -8.00 4.04 14.57
CA VAL A 619 -8.10 4.60 13.22
C VAL A 619 -7.10 5.73 13.08
N GLY A 620 -6.73 6.02 11.85
CA GLY A 620 -5.83 7.09 11.46
C GLY A 620 -6.53 8.08 10.54
N GLU A 621 -5.71 8.93 9.93
CA GLU A 621 -6.17 9.95 8.98
C GLU A 621 -5.22 10.02 7.78
N LEU A 622 -5.81 9.97 6.60
CA LEU A 622 -5.15 10.22 5.33
C LEU A 622 -5.30 11.71 4.99
N GLY A 623 -4.22 12.34 4.57
CA GLY A 623 -4.22 13.70 4.04
C GLY A 623 -3.71 13.76 2.60
N ILE A 624 -3.55 14.99 2.11
CA ILE A 624 -2.98 15.32 0.82
C ILE A 624 -1.92 16.40 0.99
N ALA A 625 -0.85 16.34 0.22
CA ALA A 625 0.15 17.39 0.07
C ALA A 625 -0.15 18.26 -1.15
N ALA A 626 0.41 19.47 -1.22
CA ALA A 626 0.18 20.39 -2.34
C ALA A 626 0.62 19.83 -3.72
N GLY A 627 1.52 18.83 -3.75
CA GLY A 627 1.87 18.11 -4.97
C GLY A 627 0.80 17.10 -5.45
N GLY A 628 -0.28 16.89 -4.69
CA GLY A 628 -1.31 15.88 -4.97
C GLY A 628 -0.97 14.49 -4.44
N ASN A 629 0.16 14.30 -3.76
CA ASN A 629 0.48 13.03 -3.08
C ASN A 629 -0.40 12.89 -1.85
N THR A 630 -0.94 11.70 -1.60
CA THR A 630 -1.57 11.43 -0.31
C THR A 630 -0.53 11.11 0.75
N ILE A 631 -0.77 11.52 1.98
CA ILE A 631 0.15 11.37 3.10
C ILE A 631 -0.54 10.79 4.33
N LEU A 632 0.21 10.10 5.20
CA LEU A 632 -0.30 9.66 6.49
C LEU A 632 -0.26 10.83 7.47
N LYS A 633 -1.42 11.44 7.78
CA LYS A 633 -1.51 12.44 8.85
C LYS A 633 -1.45 11.78 10.22
N THR A 634 -2.12 10.64 10.38
CA THR A 634 -2.10 9.86 11.62
C THR A 634 -2.05 8.36 11.29
N LYS A 635 -1.15 7.64 11.95
CA LYS A 635 -0.94 6.19 11.76
C LYS A 635 -1.98 5.39 12.58
N PRO A 636 -2.65 4.37 12.02
CA PRO A 636 -3.77 3.69 12.67
C PRO A 636 -3.34 2.45 13.47
N TRP A 637 -2.19 2.45 14.15
CA TRP A 637 -1.67 1.22 14.75
C TRP A 637 -1.46 1.33 16.25
N LEU A 638 -2.13 0.44 16.99
CA LEU A 638 -1.95 0.19 18.43
C LEU A 638 -2.03 1.45 19.30
N ILE A 639 -2.89 2.42 18.94
CA ILE A 639 -3.13 3.62 19.75
C ILE A 639 -3.90 3.22 21.01
N ASP A 640 -4.92 2.39 20.84
CA ASP A 640 -5.72 1.83 21.93
C ASP A 640 -4.88 0.87 22.80
N GLN A 641 -5.12 0.91 24.12
CA GLN A 641 -4.34 0.13 25.08
C GLN A 641 -4.65 -1.37 24.99
N GLU A 642 -5.90 -1.74 24.77
CA GLU A 642 -6.31 -3.13 24.64
C GLU A 642 -5.86 -3.73 23.29
N ASP A 643 -5.80 -2.92 22.22
CA ASP A 643 -5.14 -3.29 20.95
C ASP A 643 -3.66 -3.63 21.18
N ARG A 644 -2.94 -2.74 21.88
CA ARG A 644 -1.53 -2.93 22.23
C ARG A 644 -1.32 -4.15 23.12
N LYS A 645 -2.21 -4.39 24.07
CA LYS A 645 -2.17 -5.56 24.95
C LYS A 645 -2.34 -6.85 24.14
N ALA A 646 -3.37 -6.92 23.28
CA ALA A 646 -3.63 -8.11 22.46
C ALA A 646 -2.44 -8.46 21.55
N MET A 647 -1.83 -7.46 20.92
CA MET A 647 -0.60 -7.67 20.14
C MET A 647 0.59 -8.08 21.01
N SER A 648 0.77 -7.45 22.18
CA SER A 648 1.87 -7.78 23.11
C SER A 648 1.78 -9.22 23.62
N ASP A 649 0.57 -9.66 24.01
CA ASP A 649 0.33 -11.04 24.45
C ASP A 649 0.63 -12.05 23.33
N PHE A 650 0.31 -11.69 22.08
CA PHE A 650 0.58 -12.56 20.94
C PHE A 650 2.07 -12.63 20.58
N ILE A 651 2.81 -11.52 20.68
CA ILE A 651 4.27 -11.53 20.59
C ILE A 651 4.86 -12.38 21.71
N GLN A 652 4.38 -12.20 22.94
CA GLN A 652 4.85 -12.97 24.10
C GLN A 652 4.65 -14.46 23.89
N TYR A 653 3.49 -14.88 23.37
CA TYR A 653 3.24 -16.28 22.99
C TYR A 653 4.35 -16.84 22.07
N TRP A 654 4.78 -16.08 21.06
CA TRP A 654 5.87 -16.50 20.18
C TRP A 654 7.23 -16.52 20.85
N LEU A 655 7.53 -15.59 21.76
CA LEU A 655 8.75 -15.62 22.56
C LEU A 655 8.78 -16.83 23.49
N ASP A 656 7.66 -17.18 24.12
CA ASP A 656 7.52 -18.34 24.99
C ASP A 656 7.68 -19.66 24.25
N LEU A 657 7.30 -19.72 22.96
CA LEU A 657 7.59 -20.88 22.12
C LEU A 657 9.10 -21.12 21.96
N THR A 658 9.93 -20.06 22.03
CA THR A 658 11.39 -20.18 21.86
C THR A 658 12.12 -20.57 23.15
N SER A 659 11.54 -20.33 24.33
CA SER A 659 12.21 -20.53 25.63
C SER A 659 12.07 -21.95 26.19
N GLY A 660 11.30 -22.83 25.54
CA GLY A 660 11.17 -24.23 25.95
C GLY A 660 12.50 -25.00 25.85
N SER A 661 12.80 -25.87 26.82
CA SER A 661 14.05 -26.65 26.89
C SER A 661 14.34 -27.48 25.63
N ASN A 662 13.30 -27.93 24.93
CA ASN A 662 13.39 -28.68 23.68
C ASN A 662 13.14 -27.83 22.41
N SER A 663 13.09 -26.50 22.54
CA SER A 663 12.87 -25.63 21.38
C SER A 663 14.00 -25.75 20.36
N THR A 664 13.59 -25.91 19.10
CA THR A 664 14.41 -25.83 17.89
C THR A 664 14.38 -24.43 17.28
N LEU A 665 13.65 -23.50 17.89
CA LEU A 665 13.52 -22.10 17.47
C LEU A 665 14.19 -21.18 18.49
N SER A 666 14.94 -20.20 17.99
CA SER A 666 15.45 -19.10 18.80
C SER A 666 15.14 -17.77 18.11
N TYR A 667 14.57 -16.80 18.84
CA TYR A 667 14.32 -15.48 18.28
C TYR A 667 15.63 -14.78 17.91
N ILE A 668 15.66 -14.06 16.78
CA ILE A 668 16.89 -13.50 16.22
C ILE A 668 17.47 -12.33 17.05
N THR A 669 16.65 -11.72 17.90
CA THR A 669 17.06 -10.63 18.80
C THR A 669 16.93 -11.09 20.25
N PRO A 670 17.98 -11.73 20.82
CA PRO A 670 17.92 -12.27 22.17
C PRO A 670 17.53 -11.21 23.21
N GLY A 671 16.69 -11.58 24.16
CA GLY A 671 16.30 -10.71 25.28
C GLY A 671 15.29 -9.60 24.96
N ALA A 672 14.86 -9.45 23.70
CA ALA A 672 13.86 -8.44 23.34
C ALA A 672 12.51 -8.71 23.99
N THR A 673 11.91 -7.67 24.57
CA THR A 673 10.55 -7.73 25.14
C THR A 673 9.48 -7.45 24.07
N PRO A 674 8.20 -7.78 24.30
CA PRO A 674 7.12 -7.39 23.39
C PRO A 674 7.07 -5.87 23.11
N LYS A 675 7.38 -5.05 24.12
CA LYS A 675 7.46 -3.59 23.97
C LYS A 675 8.55 -3.20 22.97
N ASP A 676 9.76 -3.72 23.14
CA ASP A 676 10.89 -3.43 22.24
C ASP A 676 10.58 -3.83 20.79
N ILE A 677 9.90 -4.98 20.62
CA ILE A 677 9.51 -5.49 19.30
C ILE A 677 8.46 -4.59 18.66
N ILE A 678 7.42 -4.17 19.39
CA ILE A 678 6.41 -3.25 18.87
C ILE A 678 7.06 -1.93 18.43
N GLU A 679 7.91 -1.35 19.27
CA GLU A 679 8.53 -0.04 19.01
C GLU A 679 9.49 -0.07 17.81
N THR A 680 10.14 -1.20 17.54
CA THR A 680 11.18 -1.31 16.50
C THR A 680 10.75 -2.04 15.23
N LYS A 681 9.70 -2.85 15.27
CA LYS A 681 9.30 -3.74 14.15
C LYS A 681 7.89 -3.47 13.62
N MET A 682 7.09 -2.63 14.27
CA MET A 682 5.74 -2.32 13.80
C MET A 682 5.78 -1.55 12.48
N ILE A 683 5.05 -2.06 11.50
CA ILE A 683 4.92 -1.50 10.16
C ILE A 683 3.48 -1.67 9.67
N SER A 684 3.19 -1.07 8.51
CA SER A 684 1.93 -1.30 7.81
C SER A 684 1.74 -2.76 7.43
N GLY A 685 0.49 -3.21 7.43
CA GLY A 685 0.07 -4.45 6.78
C GLY A 685 -0.22 -4.30 5.29
N ASP A 686 -0.14 -3.07 4.76
CA ASP A 686 -0.56 -2.66 3.40
C ASP A 686 -2.00 -3.09 3.06
N HIS A 687 -2.86 -3.08 4.07
CA HIS A 687 -4.27 -3.40 4.04
C HIS A 687 -5.13 -2.16 4.31
N TRP A 688 -4.81 -1.06 3.62
CA TRP A 688 -5.45 0.24 3.83
C TRP A 688 -6.93 0.25 3.45
N MET A 689 -7.80 0.76 4.33
CA MET A 689 -9.26 0.79 4.16
C MET A 689 -9.90 2.04 4.81
N GLY A 690 -11.18 2.29 4.49
CA GLY A 690 -12.08 3.13 5.29
C GLY A 690 -12.01 4.64 5.09
N SER A 691 -11.14 5.15 4.23
CA SER A 691 -10.95 6.58 3.95
C SER A 691 -12.14 7.29 3.27
N ALA A 692 -13.12 6.54 2.77
CA ALA A 692 -14.37 7.05 2.22
C ALA A 692 -15.55 6.23 2.77
N LYS A 693 -15.54 6.01 4.10
CA LYS A 693 -16.45 5.13 4.85
C LYS A 693 -17.91 5.18 4.37
N MET A 694 -18.49 3.99 4.20
CA MET A 694 -19.91 3.79 3.97
C MET A 694 -20.73 3.77 5.26
N GLY A 695 -21.92 4.35 5.21
CA GLY A 695 -22.90 4.25 6.29
C GLY A 695 -24.12 5.16 6.10
N THR A 696 -25.03 5.11 7.06
CA THR A 696 -26.32 5.82 7.02
C THR A 696 -26.26 7.22 7.63
N ASP A 697 -25.19 7.55 8.32
CA ASP A 697 -24.93 8.84 8.97
C ASP A 697 -24.20 9.79 8.01
N ASP A 698 -24.96 10.57 7.25
CA ASP A 698 -24.47 11.55 6.28
C ASP A 698 -23.40 12.48 6.88
N GLY A 699 -22.20 12.44 6.31
CA GLY A 699 -21.05 13.23 6.76
C GLY A 699 -21.24 14.74 6.66
N ARG A 700 -22.20 15.23 5.85
CA ARG A 700 -22.52 16.66 5.75
C ARG A 700 -23.19 17.19 7.01
N THR A 701 -23.84 16.31 7.78
CA THR A 701 -24.58 16.63 9.00
C THR A 701 -23.91 16.02 10.24
N ASN A 702 -22.59 16.19 10.35
CA ASN A 702 -21.74 15.64 11.43
C ASN A 702 -21.72 14.11 11.53
N GLY A 703 -22.17 13.40 10.50
CA GLY A 703 -21.96 11.96 10.40
C GLY A 703 -20.52 11.59 10.05
N THR A 704 -20.24 10.30 10.03
CA THR A 704 -18.92 9.73 9.71
C THR A 704 -18.83 9.17 8.30
N SER A 705 -19.96 9.14 7.56
CA SER A 705 -20.03 8.46 6.28
C SER A 705 -19.84 9.41 5.09
N VAL A 706 -18.99 8.98 4.15
CA VAL A 706 -18.74 9.65 2.87
C VAL A 706 -19.69 9.15 1.80
N VAL A 707 -20.05 7.86 1.85
CA VAL A 707 -20.99 7.23 0.90
C VAL A 707 -22.18 6.59 1.60
N ASP A 708 -23.32 6.59 0.91
CA ASP A 708 -24.54 5.93 1.34
C ASP A 708 -24.51 4.41 1.07
N LEU A 709 -25.63 3.72 1.34
CA LEU A 709 -25.72 2.26 1.18
C LEU A 709 -25.78 1.79 -0.28
N ASN A 710 -25.97 2.68 -1.25
CA ASN A 710 -25.78 2.43 -2.68
C ASN A 710 -24.35 2.75 -3.13
N THR A 711 -23.46 3.05 -2.18
CA THR A 711 -22.11 3.53 -2.37
C THR A 711 -22.01 4.88 -3.09
N LYS A 712 -23.11 5.64 -3.13
CA LYS A 712 -23.16 6.98 -3.72
C LYS A 712 -22.58 8.00 -2.74
N VAL A 713 -21.73 8.88 -3.24
CA VAL A 713 -21.15 9.97 -2.44
C VAL A 713 -22.26 10.93 -2.02
N TYR A 714 -22.36 11.20 -0.72
CA TYR A 714 -23.34 12.15 -0.19
C TYR A 714 -23.17 13.53 -0.83
N GLY A 715 -24.28 14.21 -1.12
CA GLY A 715 -24.28 15.50 -1.82
C GLY A 715 -24.02 15.43 -3.34
N THR A 716 -23.89 14.23 -3.92
CA THR A 716 -23.78 14.05 -5.37
C THR A 716 -24.93 13.24 -5.95
N ASP A 717 -25.16 13.38 -7.25
CA ASP A 717 -26.26 12.70 -7.96
C ASP A 717 -25.82 11.38 -8.58
N ASN A 718 -24.56 11.31 -9.02
CA ASN A 718 -24.07 10.25 -9.90
C ASN A 718 -22.60 9.86 -9.67
N LEU A 719 -22.03 10.18 -8.50
CA LEU A 719 -20.68 9.74 -8.10
C LEU A 719 -20.77 8.60 -7.09
N PHE A 720 -20.05 7.52 -7.35
CA PHE A 720 -20.02 6.33 -6.51
C PHE A 720 -18.59 5.98 -6.13
N VAL A 721 -18.42 5.24 -5.03
CA VAL A 721 -17.12 4.66 -4.62
C VAL A 721 -17.28 3.15 -4.52
N VAL A 722 -16.36 2.39 -5.13
CA VAL A 722 -16.31 0.93 -5.07
C VAL A 722 -14.85 0.48 -4.97
N ASP A 723 -14.30 0.55 -3.77
CA ASP A 723 -13.01 -0.03 -3.42
C ASP A 723 -12.86 -0.08 -1.88
N ALA A 724 -11.67 -0.43 -1.40
CA ALA A 724 -11.37 -0.56 0.02
C ALA A 724 -11.63 0.72 0.86
N SER A 725 -11.67 1.91 0.24
CA SER A 725 -12.00 3.17 0.93
C SER A 725 -13.41 3.17 1.53
N MET A 726 -14.38 2.49 0.92
CA MET A 726 -15.77 2.52 1.42
C MET A 726 -16.01 1.60 2.62
N HIS A 727 -15.07 0.70 2.92
CA HIS A 727 -15.27 -0.31 3.94
C HIS A 727 -15.31 0.31 5.34
N PRO A 728 -16.32 0.02 6.17
CA PRO A 728 -16.44 0.64 7.49
C PRO A 728 -15.49 0.04 8.52
N ASP A 729 -15.03 -1.20 8.33
CA ASP A 729 -14.26 -1.97 9.32
C ASP A 729 -13.21 -2.87 8.65
N LEU A 730 -12.15 -3.20 9.39
CA LEU A 730 -11.12 -4.13 8.96
C LEU A 730 -11.62 -5.59 9.05
N PRO A 731 -11.28 -6.47 8.08
CA PRO A 731 -11.59 -7.90 8.16
C PRO A 731 -10.65 -8.67 9.09
N THR A 732 -10.99 -9.93 9.40
CA THR A 732 -10.18 -10.82 10.22
C THR A 732 -8.84 -11.20 9.55
N GLY A 733 -8.72 -11.07 8.23
CA GLY A 733 -7.49 -11.40 7.49
C GLY A 733 -7.23 -10.54 6.27
N ASN A 734 -6.34 -10.95 5.36
CA ASN A 734 -5.97 -10.14 4.19
C ASN A 734 -7.21 -9.66 3.40
N THR A 735 -7.22 -8.40 2.98
CA THR A 735 -8.43 -7.66 2.61
C THR A 735 -8.98 -7.97 1.22
N GLN A 736 -8.27 -8.74 0.41
CA GLN A 736 -8.56 -8.88 -1.01
C GLN A 736 -9.96 -9.45 -1.30
N SER A 737 -10.33 -10.56 -0.66
CA SER A 737 -11.60 -11.25 -0.86
C SER A 737 -12.78 -10.37 -0.46
N ILE A 738 -12.77 -9.78 0.75
CA ILE A 738 -13.86 -8.96 1.25
C ILE A 738 -14.11 -7.73 0.36
N ILE A 739 -13.06 -7.14 -0.20
CA ILE A 739 -13.17 -6.04 -1.19
C ILE A 739 -13.87 -6.52 -2.46
N MET A 740 -13.52 -7.70 -2.97
CA MET A 740 -14.12 -8.26 -4.18
C MET A 740 -15.59 -8.64 -3.97
N ILE A 741 -15.94 -9.22 -2.82
CA ILE A 741 -17.32 -9.55 -2.44
C ILE A 741 -18.16 -8.26 -2.35
N ALA A 742 -17.63 -7.23 -1.71
CA ALA A 742 -18.30 -5.93 -1.62
C ALA A 742 -18.46 -5.27 -2.99
N ALA A 743 -17.50 -5.42 -3.91
CA ALA A 743 -17.58 -4.89 -5.27
C ALA A 743 -18.67 -5.59 -6.11
N GLU A 744 -18.79 -6.91 -6.01
CA GLU A 744 -19.87 -7.69 -6.63
C GLU A 744 -21.25 -7.18 -6.20
N HIS A 745 -21.43 -6.90 -4.91
CA HIS A 745 -22.69 -6.38 -4.38
C HIS A 745 -22.93 -4.90 -4.75
N ALA A 746 -21.89 -4.08 -4.69
CA ALA A 746 -21.96 -2.66 -5.05
C ALA A 746 -22.39 -2.47 -6.51
N ALA A 747 -21.85 -3.27 -7.43
CA ALA A 747 -22.15 -3.16 -8.84
C ALA A 747 -23.64 -3.40 -9.15
N GLU A 748 -24.29 -4.35 -8.46
CA GLU A 748 -25.74 -4.58 -8.56
C GLU A 748 -26.54 -3.35 -8.12
N LYS A 749 -26.17 -2.75 -6.97
CA LYS A 749 -26.84 -1.53 -6.49
C LYS A 749 -26.66 -0.37 -7.46
N ILE A 750 -25.45 -0.17 -7.98
CA ILE A 750 -25.15 0.91 -8.94
C ILE A 750 -25.89 0.70 -10.25
N ALA A 751 -25.97 -0.54 -10.76
CA ALA A 751 -26.74 -0.86 -11.96
C ALA A 751 -28.23 -0.52 -11.77
N ALA A 752 -28.80 -0.88 -10.62
CA ALA A 752 -30.20 -0.60 -10.28
C ALA A 752 -30.48 0.90 -10.01
N PHE A 753 -29.47 1.67 -9.58
CA PHE A 753 -29.64 3.08 -9.22
C PHE A 753 -30.02 3.93 -10.44
N LYS A 754 -31.06 4.75 -10.29
CA LYS A 754 -31.50 5.72 -11.32
C LYS A 754 -31.06 7.12 -10.91
N VAL A 755 -30.24 7.76 -11.75
CA VAL A 755 -29.87 9.16 -11.59
C VAL A 755 -31.08 10.00 -12.00
N GLY A 756 -31.59 10.85 -11.10
CA GLY A 756 -32.72 11.73 -11.40
C GLY A 756 -32.44 12.65 -12.59
N GLY A 757 -33.41 12.83 -13.48
CA GLY A 757 -33.32 13.81 -14.57
C GLY A 757 -33.29 15.23 -14.00
N SER A 758 -32.42 16.08 -14.52
CA SER A 758 -32.36 17.48 -14.11
C SER A 758 -33.60 18.22 -14.63
N ASN A 759 -34.62 18.39 -13.79
CA ASN A 759 -35.43 19.59 -13.85
C ASN A 759 -34.77 20.62 -12.93
N SER A 760 -34.35 21.74 -13.50
CA SER A 760 -33.95 22.93 -12.76
C SER A 760 -35.16 23.43 -11.96
N THR A 761 -35.38 22.92 -10.75
CA THR A 761 -36.28 23.57 -9.81
C THR A 761 -35.46 24.60 -9.03
N ALA A 762 -35.73 25.87 -9.34
CA ALA A 762 -35.41 27.01 -8.51
C ALA A 762 -35.78 26.74 -7.03
N PRO A 763 -35.14 27.40 -6.06
CA PRO A 763 -35.42 27.16 -4.65
C PRO A 763 -36.90 27.39 -4.38
N ALA A 764 -37.56 26.43 -3.74
CA ALA A 764 -38.89 26.63 -3.21
C ALA A 764 -38.88 27.84 -2.25
N PRO A 765 -39.85 28.77 -2.34
CA PRO A 765 -39.87 29.94 -1.48
C PRO A 765 -39.96 29.52 0.00
N ILE A 766 -39.13 30.18 0.81
CA ILE A 766 -39.07 30.02 2.26
C ILE A 766 -40.47 30.31 2.83
N SER A 767 -41.14 29.29 3.34
CA SER A 767 -42.37 29.47 4.12
C SER A 767 -42.01 30.11 5.45
N THR A 768 -42.44 31.36 5.64
CA THR A 768 -42.41 32.07 6.92
C THR A 768 -43.25 31.31 7.97
N PRO A 769 -42.79 31.23 9.24
CA PRO A 769 -43.54 30.55 10.28
C PRO A 769 -44.77 31.38 10.68
N THR A 770 -45.94 30.75 10.62
CA THR A 770 -47.20 31.33 11.13
C THR A 770 -47.18 31.34 12.68
N PRO A 771 -47.79 32.34 13.35
CA PRO A 771 -47.65 32.49 14.80
C PRO A 771 -48.33 31.37 15.59
N VAL A 772 -47.65 30.92 16.64
CA VAL A 772 -48.15 29.95 17.62
C VAL A 772 -49.27 30.59 18.46
N ALA A 773 -50.48 30.03 18.39
CA ALA A 773 -51.57 30.33 19.32
C ALA A 773 -51.36 29.59 20.66
N LYS A 774 -51.54 30.31 21.77
CA LYS A 774 -51.43 29.83 23.15
C LYS A 774 -52.53 28.81 23.54
N PRO A 775 -52.30 27.98 24.57
CA PRO A 775 -53.11 26.80 24.87
C PRO A 775 -54.39 27.14 25.66
N GLY A 776 -55.53 26.63 25.17
CA GLY A 776 -56.83 26.63 25.84
C GLY A 776 -57.17 25.24 26.38
N THR A 777 -57.88 25.22 27.49
CA THR A 777 -57.91 24.18 28.53
C THR A 777 -59.02 23.13 28.33
N LYS A 778 -58.84 21.99 29.00
CA LYS A 778 -59.85 21.12 29.65
C LYS A 778 -60.58 20.00 28.85
N CYS A 779 -60.27 18.79 29.31
CA CYS A 779 -61.18 17.75 29.85
C CYS A 779 -62.02 16.84 28.92
N LYS A 780 -61.74 15.54 29.12
CA LYS A 780 -62.64 14.44 29.58
C LYS A 780 -63.14 13.40 28.57
N ARG A 781 -62.92 12.14 29.01
CA ARG A 781 -63.64 10.87 28.74
C ARG A 781 -63.36 10.24 27.37
N GLY A 782 -63.19 8.93 27.24
CA GLY A 782 -63.26 7.83 28.19
C GLY A 782 -62.88 6.50 27.51
N LEU A 783 -62.49 5.53 28.35
CA LEU A 783 -62.42 4.07 28.18
C LEU A 783 -62.70 3.46 26.77
N GLN A 784 -61.84 2.54 26.32
CA GLN A 784 -62.09 1.09 26.49
C GLN A 784 -60.88 0.21 26.16
N ARG A 785 -60.83 -0.91 26.89
CA ARG A 785 -59.83 -1.99 26.92
C ARG A 785 -59.88 -2.86 25.64
N ARG A 786 -58.74 -3.47 25.24
CA ARG A 786 -58.46 -4.91 25.46
C ARG A 786 -57.07 -5.32 24.97
N ARG A 787 -56.48 -6.23 25.76
CA ARG A 787 -55.18 -6.90 25.60
C ARG A 787 -55.28 -8.15 24.72
N ALA A 788 -54.07 -8.59 24.31
CA ALA A 788 -53.58 -9.96 24.12
C ALA A 788 -53.77 -10.58 22.72
N ALA A 789 -52.95 -11.53 22.26
CA ALA A 789 -51.54 -11.92 22.44
C ALA A 789 -51.30 -13.13 21.51
N ARG A 790 -50.08 -13.24 20.94
CA ARG A 790 -49.30 -14.44 20.54
C ARG A 790 -50.02 -15.71 20.02
N MET A 791 -49.59 -16.21 18.85
CA MET A 791 -48.62 -17.33 18.69
C MET A 791 -48.38 -17.71 17.20
N PRO A 792 -47.30 -18.46 16.86
CA PRO A 792 -46.72 -18.58 15.53
C PRO A 792 -47.17 -19.84 14.76
N MET A 793 -46.96 -19.84 13.43
CA MET A 793 -47.16 -21.03 12.58
C MET A 793 -45.83 -21.56 12.06
N ASP A 794 -45.64 -22.85 12.32
CA ASP A 794 -44.58 -23.75 11.91
C ASP A 794 -45.04 -24.49 10.65
N PHE A 795 -44.19 -24.68 9.63
CA PHE A 795 -44.50 -25.57 8.51
C PHE A 795 -43.29 -26.38 8.04
N ARG A 796 -43.43 -27.69 8.23
CA ARG A 796 -42.59 -28.80 7.78
C ARG A 796 -42.59 -28.96 6.25
N ARG A 797 -41.44 -29.38 5.68
CA ARG A 797 -41.31 -30.35 4.56
C ARG A 797 -39.98 -31.10 4.74
N ARG A 798 -39.96 -32.39 5.12
CA ARG A 798 -40.03 -33.63 4.31
C ARG A 798 -38.85 -33.85 3.34
N SER A 799 -38.08 -34.88 3.68
CA SER A 799 -37.10 -35.63 2.90
C SER A 799 -37.75 -36.53 1.83
N HIS A 800 -37.10 -36.71 0.68
CA HIS A 800 -36.64 -38.01 0.13
C HIS A 800 -36.06 -37.84 -1.29
N TYR A 801 -34.98 -38.59 -1.51
CA TYR A 801 -34.13 -38.82 -2.70
C TYR A 801 -33.06 -37.77 -3.03
#